data_AF-S3D4X9-F1
#
_entry.id   AF-S3D4X9-F1
#
_cell.length_a   1.000
_cell.length_b   1.000
_cell.length_c   1.000
_cell.angle_alpha   90.00
_cell.angle_beta   90.00
_cell.angle_gamma   90.00
#
_symmetry.space_group_name_H-M   'P 1'
#
loop_
_entity.id
_entity.type
_entity.pdbx_description
1 polymer ?
#
loop_
_entity_poly.entity_id
_entity_poly.type
_entity_poly.pdbx_seq_one_letter_code
_entity_poly.pdbx_strand_id
1 'polypeptide(L)'
;MPSFSIISAALLVASHSVAASVPTWPSAEIDELEDVRFLQTGYNRRGFIDFVAPCSFGVAPGRITAAEWLRTAYHDMSTADVVAGTGGLDASIQFETDRAENIGAAMNDTLKSMLGYFTPRSSMSDLLALGVFVGVGSCGGPRIPYRVGRVDATAAGPTGVPEPTNDLSTLQGKFARQGFNTSEMIGLVACGHTIGGVHGVDFPTVVPGNGTAGNKFSHFDDTTQFDSHVATEYVHGNTTNPLVVGPDPSMNSDLVVFNADGNKTISSLTDNDSFKSTCESLLERMINTVPSSVKLSDPLVPYPVKPTFLRLDLSDDGTNLTFSGGIRVRTTERPASDIDTVQLKYRSRDGAIAGVINSTKATFQAGIGGGFGEVFQGYDFSSVLDATSAISSFNVSITLTNGTVEEYTNNGVGFPLQTSIILQSARTCRFNDAADPHLRIYAAVLKARENLPQTIKSYVPVAVQGSVVPSWNTSSTSLTFVNNTGAYDFYTATVSMDIDNLTSAFVDLVSGEGDDVEVSYFNKMGVRIYHEQGNEFYQTTEPTVVEAARSGEDDAIEDPYAVRMVEIPTSKWVRRYRSVAFQMVVLAILSFSGPSMSNAISGLGGGGLATPYTANAASATQYSTSALIAMFGGPLISAIGIPAACMIGALGFPLSGSGFYVNSKYGIQWYLIFAKGIYGITSAFLYIAEAAAMISYPEEHRRGRYISIWVGMRNVGSIIGGAITYGLNIKNNGAGGVSTNTYLVFLGMECIGLPAAFLLTRTRKVIRSDGWGVPMLAKKSWKKEVQLLWEHHKEKRTLMLIPIYILTYFGDGVWGTYASLHFSVRARAFSNFLGPLLAVVINPFFGAILDMKSLGPRTKGIIGFWVWTIPSMTMLIWVMINLHWFSNQPDALRLDYAHPTTGLWVRNWFPQLIYIINGWMSQTLVYWILGQFASDVATNARTGGVFRSWETVGQAISYGINSKASNKYIPFGIYTGLFGISVPLLYLVVLELPKENRIAHIVDDDGNVVGDLGKVQPEAAADRTRTLSL
;
A
#
# COMPACT_ATOMS: atom_id res chain seq x y z
N MET A 1 50.98 -48.55 -17.27
CA MET A 1 50.39 -48.86 -18.60
C MET A 1 49.65 -50.18 -18.47
N PRO A 2 48.51 -50.43 -19.15
CA PRO A 2 47.74 -49.58 -20.07
C PRO A 2 46.23 -49.43 -19.64
N SER A 3 45.51 -48.35 -19.98
CA SER A 3 44.72 -48.06 -21.22
C SER A 3 43.46 -48.95 -21.34
N PHE A 4 42.22 -48.47 -21.52
CA PHE A 4 41.62 -47.64 -22.58
C PHE A 4 40.30 -47.03 -22.03
N SER A 5 39.96 -45.73 -22.14
CA SER A 5 39.73 -44.85 -23.30
C SER A 5 38.63 -45.29 -24.27
N ILE A 6 37.73 -44.33 -24.54
CA ILE A 6 36.75 -44.18 -25.64
C ILE A 6 35.29 -44.30 -25.19
N ILE A 7 34.67 -43.14 -24.94
CA ILE A 7 33.33 -42.66 -25.35
C ILE A 7 33.05 -41.43 -24.49
N SER A 8 33.48 -40.25 -24.96
CA SER A 8 32.97 -38.91 -24.60
C SER A 8 33.80 -37.86 -25.34
N ALA A 9 33.69 -37.86 -26.66
CA ALA A 9 34.27 -36.83 -27.53
C ALA A 9 33.32 -36.60 -28.71
N ALA A 10 32.12 -36.12 -28.40
CA ALA A 10 31.15 -35.62 -29.38
C ALA A 10 30.09 -34.76 -28.66
N LEU A 11 30.52 -33.66 -28.03
CA LEU A 11 29.68 -32.51 -27.62
C LEU A 11 30.61 -31.40 -27.13
N LEU A 12 31.45 -30.92 -28.03
CA LEU A 12 32.19 -29.66 -27.92
C LEU A 12 31.94 -28.89 -29.22
N VAL A 13 30.66 -28.62 -29.49
CA VAL A 13 30.30 -27.46 -30.30
C VAL A 13 30.24 -26.31 -29.32
N ALA A 14 31.22 -25.43 -29.44
CA ALA A 14 31.42 -24.27 -28.61
C ALA A 14 30.16 -23.39 -28.60
N SER A 15 29.41 -23.42 -27.51
CA SER A 15 28.72 -22.24 -27.04
C SER A 15 29.80 -21.22 -26.66
N HIS A 16 30.21 -20.41 -27.63
CA HIS A 16 30.84 -19.13 -27.32
C HIS A 16 29.77 -18.28 -26.64
N SER A 17 29.53 -18.52 -25.35
CA SER A 17 28.96 -17.52 -24.48
C SER A 17 30.02 -16.43 -24.42
N VAL A 18 29.91 -15.45 -25.31
CA VAL A 18 30.62 -14.18 -25.17
C VAL A 18 30.22 -13.68 -23.78
N ALA A 19 31.12 -13.80 -22.81
CA ALA A 19 30.88 -13.26 -21.49
C ALA A 19 30.62 -11.76 -21.70
N ALA A 20 29.39 -11.31 -21.46
CA ALA A 20 29.01 -9.92 -21.65
C ALA A 20 29.95 -9.05 -20.82
N SER A 21 30.59 -8.06 -21.46
CA SER A 21 31.57 -7.23 -20.78
C SER A 21 30.88 -6.35 -19.73
N VAL A 22 31.48 -6.24 -18.55
CA VAL A 22 31.02 -5.31 -17.50
C VAL A 22 31.05 -3.88 -18.07
N PRO A 23 29.93 -3.12 -18.02
CA PRO A 23 29.90 -1.76 -18.54
C PRO A 23 30.89 -0.83 -17.81
N THR A 24 31.36 0.21 -18.50
CA THR A 24 32.16 1.30 -17.90
C THR A 24 31.22 2.41 -17.43
N TRP A 25 31.41 2.90 -16.20
CA TRP A 25 30.65 4.03 -15.64
C TRP A 25 31.39 5.37 -15.84
N PRO A 26 30.71 6.51 -16.06
CA PRO A 26 29.29 6.62 -16.38
C PRO A 26 29.04 6.26 -17.84
N SER A 27 27.85 5.75 -18.13
CA SER A 27 27.31 5.58 -19.49
C SER A 27 25.91 6.18 -19.55
N ALA A 28 25.69 7.08 -20.52
CA ALA A 28 24.41 7.75 -20.68
C ALA A 28 23.29 6.78 -21.07
N GLU A 29 23.63 5.68 -21.74
CA GLU A 29 22.73 4.67 -22.27
C GLU A 29 22.45 3.55 -21.26
N ILE A 30 23.41 3.25 -20.37
CA ILE A 30 23.34 2.06 -19.50
C ILE A 30 22.91 2.41 -18.08
N ASP A 31 23.44 3.49 -17.49
CA ASP A 31 23.37 3.70 -16.04
C ASP A 31 21.94 3.72 -15.50
N GLU A 32 21.04 4.43 -16.18
CA GLU A 32 19.64 4.58 -15.76
C GLU A 32 18.88 3.26 -15.90
N LEU A 33 18.97 2.61 -17.07
CA LEU A 33 18.27 1.35 -17.35
C LEU A 33 18.77 0.18 -16.50
N GLU A 34 20.05 0.20 -16.10
CA GLU A 34 20.62 -0.78 -15.18
C GLU A 34 20.01 -0.68 -13.78
N ASP A 35 19.80 0.54 -13.26
CA ASP A 35 19.08 0.72 -12.00
C ASP A 35 17.62 0.31 -12.13
N VAL A 36 16.94 0.73 -13.21
CA VAL A 36 15.54 0.38 -13.46
C VAL A 36 15.35 -1.13 -13.55
N ARG A 37 16.34 -1.87 -14.07
CA ARG A 37 16.30 -3.34 -14.16
C ARG A 37 16.63 -4.02 -12.83
N PHE A 38 17.72 -3.67 -12.15
CA PHE A 38 18.22 -4.48 -11.04
C PHE A 38 17.77 -4.03 -9.65
N LEU A 39 17.32 -2.78 -9.48
CA LEU A 39 16.85 -2.26 -8.18
C LEU A 39 15.33 -2.37 -8.05
N GLN A 40 14.80 -3.58 -7.94
CA GLN A 40 13.34 -3.80 -7.81
C GLN A 40 12.81 -3.71 -6.36
N THR A 41 13.69 -3.86 -5.37
CA THR A 41 13.35 -3.89 -3.94
C THR A 41 14.44 -3.22 -3.12
N GLY A 42 14.09 -2.78 -1.90
CA GLY A 42 15.06 -2.29 -0.92
C GLY A 42 15.71 -0.94 -1.24
N TYR A 43 16.95 -0.76 -0.82
CA TYR A 43 17.69 0.49 -0.92
C TYR A 43 17.82 0.95 -2.37
N ASN A 44 17.53 2.24 -2.63
CA ASN A 44 17.53 2.85 -3.97
C ASN A 44 16.59 2.19 -4.99
N ARG A 45 15.56 1.50 -4.51
CA ARG A 45 14.54 0.85 -5.33
C ARG A 45 13.93 1.76 -6.39
N ARG A 46 13.87 1.23 -7.61
CA ARG A 46 13.16 1.76 -8.78
C ARG A 46 11.76 1.18 -8.92
N GLY A 47 11.58 -0.13 -8.74
CA GLY A 47 10.25 -0.76 -8.63
C GLY A 47 9.49 -1.01 -9.94
N PHE A 48 10.19 -1.16 -11.07
CA PHE A 48 9.58 -1.42 -12.38
C PHE A 48 8.71 -2.69 -12.40
N ILE A 49 9.07 -3.69 -11.58
CA ILE A 49 8.33 -4.96 -11.46
C ILE A 49 6.94 -4.85 -10.84
N ASP A 50 6.63 -3.74 -10.14
CA ASP A 50 5.37 -3.58 -9.40
C ASP A 50 4.13 -3.66 -10.27
N PHE A 51 4.28 -3.31 -11.55
CA PHE A 51 3.20 -3.31 -12.50
C PHE A 51 2.86 -4.71 -13.04
N VAL A 52 3.68 -5.72 -12.77
CA VAL A 52 3.53 -7.08 -13.35
C VAL A 52 3.72 -8.21 -12.35
N ALA A 53 4.01 -7.91 -11.07
CA ALA A 53 4.14 -8.91 -10.01
C ALA A 53 3.01 -8.79 -8.97
N PRO A 54 2.30 -9.88 -8.64
CA PRO A 54 2.40 -11.23 -9.23
C PRO A 54 1.93 -11.24 -10.70
N CYS A 55 2.22 -12.29 -11.47
CA CYS A 55 1.82 -12.37 -12.89
C CYS A 55 0.32 -12.10 -13.14
N SER A 56 -0.54 -12.48 -12.20
CA SER A 56 -1.99 -12.21 -12.25
C SER A 56 -2.38 -10.75 -11.97
N PHE A 57 -1.40 -9.85 -11.80
CA PHE A 57 -1.63 -8.43 -11.60
C PHE A 57 -2.28 -7.82 -12.85
N GLY A 58 -3.28 -6.98 -12.61
CA GLY A 58 -4.01 -6.28 -13.64
C GLY A 58 -4.67 -5.02 -13.10
N VAL A 59 -4.61 -3.95 -13.90
CA VAL A 59 -5.21 -2.64 -13.57
C VAL A 59 -6.74 -2.72 -13.38
N ALA A 60 -7.39 -3.69 -14.01
CA ALA A 60 -8.82 -3.98 -13.85
C ALA A 60 -9.09 -5.50 -13.88
N PRO A 61 -10.26 -5.99 -13.41
CA PRO A 61 -10.63 -7.39 -13.56
C PRO A 61 -10.54 -7.86 -15.03
N GLY A 62 -9.96 -9.03 -15.28
CA GLY A 62 -9.78 -9.58 -16.63
C GLY A 62 -8.65 -8.93 -17.44
N ARG A 63 -7.83 -8.06 -16.83
CA ARG A 63 -6.62 -7.49 -17.42
C ARG A 63 -5.41 -8.19 -16.80
N ILE A 64 -4.37 -8.45 -17.59
CA ILE A 64 -3.11 -9.04 -17.13
C ILE A 64 -2.00 -8.15 -17.67
N THR A 65 -1.41 -7.31 -16.81
CA THR A 65 -0.48 -6.27 -17.25
C THR A 65 0.78 -6.87 -17.90
N ALA A 66 1.25 -8.02 -17.42
CA ALA A 66 2.39 -8.72 -18.02
C ALA A 66 2.13 -9.12 -19.50
N ALA A 67 0.92 -9.60 -19.79
CA ALA A 67 0.49 -9.93 -21.15
C ALA A 67 0.31 -8.68 -22.02
N GLU A 68 -0.15 -7.58 -21.42
CA GLU A 68 -0.31 -6.31 -22.14
C GLU A 68 1.02 -5.67 -22.50
N TRP A 69 2.02 -5.75 -21.60
CA TRP A 69 3.38 -5.32 -21.89
C TRP A 69 4.00 -6.15 -23.01
N LEU A 70 3.84 -7.47 -22.97
CA LEU A 70 4.29 -8.38 -24.03
C LEU A 70 3.60 -8.08 -25.37
N ARG A 71 2.28 -7.91 -25.35
CA ARG A 71 1.48 -7.53 -26.54
C ARG A 71 1.93 -6.18 -27.09
N THR A 72 2.11 -5.16 -26.25
CA THR A 72 2.49 -3.81 -26.70
C THR A 72 3.86 -3.82 -27.38
N ALA A 73 4.84 -4.51 -26.80
CA ALA A 73 6.16 -4.65 -27.40
C ALA A 73 6.13 -5.45 -28.71
N TYR A 74 5.32 -6.51 -28.80
CA TYR A 74 5.14 -7.23 -30.06
C TYR A 74 4.49 -6.35 -31.12
N HIS A 75 3.42 -5.63 -30.80
CA HIS A 75 2.71 -4.77 -31.75
C HIS A 75 3.63 -3.65 -32.28
N ASP A 76 4.41 -3.02 -31.42
CA ASP A 76 5.44 -2.05 -31.79
C ASP A 76 6.46 -2.65 -32.78
N MET A 77 7.01 -3.82 -32.44
CA MET A 77 7.99 -4.52 -33.28
C MET A 77 7.41 -4.99 -34.63
N SER A 78 6.16 -5.46 -34.64
CA SER A 78 5.60 -6.30 -35.70
C SER A 78 5.44 -5.63 -37.07
N THR A 79 5.60 -4.31 -37.13
CA THR A 79 5.58 -3.53 -38.37
C THR A 79 6.96 -3.41 -39.04
N ALA A 80 7.99 -4.03 -38.44
CA ALA A 80 9.35 -4.08 -38.98
C ALA A 80 9.41 -4.63 -40.41
N ASP A 81 10.33 -4.06 -41.19
CA ASP A 81 10.86 -4.65 -42.41
C ASP A 81 12.36 -4.87 -42.22
N VAL A 82 12.72 -6.08 -41.79
CA VAL A 82 14.12 -6.43 -41.50
C VAL A 82 15.01 -6.41 -42.75
N VAL A 83 14.43 -6.55 -43.94
CA VAL A 83 15.17 -6.50 -45.21
C VAL A 83 15.46 -5.04 -45.59
N ALA A 84 14.49 -4.15 -45.41
CA ALA A 84 14.67 -2.71 -45.60
C ALA A 84 15.45 -2.04 -44.46
N GLY A 85 15.54 -2.70 -43.29
CA GLY A 85 16.23 -2.19 -42.10
C GLY A 85 15.45 -1.10 -41.36
N THR A 86 14.12 -1.11 -41.45
CA THR A 86 13.23 -0.07 -40.89
C THR A 86 12.21 -0.65 -39.91
N GLY A 87 11.76 0.17 -38.95
CA GLY A 87 10.82 -0.25 -37.90
C GLY A 87 11.47 -1.21 -36.88
N GLY A 88 10.63 -1.93 -36.15
CA GLY A 88 11.07 -2.78 -35.03
C GLY A 88 10.62 -2.18 -33.70
N LEU A 89 11.25 -2.60 -32.61
CA LEU A 89 10.92 -2.11 -31.28
C LEU A 89 11.51 -0.71 -31.07
N ASP A 90 10.84 0.29 -31.63
CA ASP A 90 11.23 1.70 -31.66
C ASP A 90 10.21 2.63 -30.99
N ALA A 91 9.24 2.08 -30.26
CA ALA A 91 8.15 2.80 -29.61
C ALA A 91 7.29 3.65 -30.57
N SER A 92 7.28 3.38 -31.88
CA SER A 92 6.33 3.98 -32.81
C SER A 92 4.88 3.70 -32.45
N ILE A 93 4.59 2.61 -31.72
CA ILE A 93 3.26 2.25 -31.20
C ILE A 93 2.57 3.39 -30.44
N GLN A 94 3.34 4.30 -29.85
CA GLN A 94 2.80 5.47 -29.13
C GLN A 94 1.97 6.40 -30.04
N PHE A 95 2.18 6.35 -31.36
CA PHE A 95 1.45 7.13 -32.37
C PHE A 95 0.37 6.30 -33.09
N GLU A 96 0.14 5.06 -32.65
CA GLU A 96 -0.63 4.07 -33.40
C GLU A 96 -1.76 3.43 -32.58
N THR A 97 -2.00 3.94 -31.38
CA THR A 97 -2.93 3.34 -30.40
C THR A 97 -4.41 3.41 -30.80
N ASP A 98 -4.74 4.19 -31.83
CA ASP A 98 -6.08 4.35 -32.40
C ASP A 98 -6.33 3.48 -33.65
N ARG A 99 -5.30 2.77 -34.14
CA ARG A 99 -5.43 1.89 -35.30
C ARG A 99 -6.27 0.66 -34.97
N ALA A 100 -7.03 0.18 -35.95
CA ALA A 100 -7.86 -1.03 -35.82
C ALA A 100 -7.04 -2.27 -35.40
N GLU A 101 -5.80 -2.37 -35.90
CA GLU A 101 -4.86 -3.45 -35.58
C GLU A 101 -4.32 -3.40 -34.12
N ASN A 102 -4.57 -2.30 -33.39
CA ASN A 102 -4.12 -2.04 -32.01
C ASN A 102 -5.27 -1.87 -31.01
N ILE A 103 -6.45 -2.42 -31.32
CA ILE A 103 -7.66 -2.25 -30.52
C ILE A 103 -7.48 -2.62 -29.02
N GLY A 104 -8.10 -1.83 -28.16
CA GLY A 104 -8.14 -2.02 -26.71
C GLY A 104 -7.25 -1.03 -25.93
N ALA A 105 -7.42 -0.99 -24.61
CA ALA A 105 -6.72 -0.04 -23.75
C ALA A 105 -5.26 -0.42 -23.43
N ALA A 106 -4.82 -1.64 -23.78
CA ALA A 106 -3.53 -2.22 -23.40
C ALA A 106 -2.32 -1.35 -23.77
N MET A 107 -2.30 -0.78 -24.99
CA MET A 107 -1.16 0.01 -25.47
C MET A 107 -0.98 1.28 -24.63
N ASN A 108 -2.07 2.05 -24.49
CA ASN A 108 -2.04 3.30 -23.72
C ASN A 108 -1.79 3.06 -22.22
N ASP A 109 -2.33 1.99 -21.64
CA ASP A 109 -2.08 1.63 -20.25
C ASP A 109 -0.62 1.21 -20.02
N THR A 110 -0.04 0.44 -20.96
CA THR A 110 1.37 0.05 -20.94
C THR A 110 2.28 1.27 -20.98
N LEU A 111 2.11 2.14 -21.98
CA LEU A 111 2.91 3.36 -22.13
C LEU A 111 2.82 4.26 -20.89
N LYS A 112 1.62 4.44 -20.33
CA LYS A 112 1.40 5.21 -19.09
C LYS A 112 2.12 4.61 -17.88
N SER A 113 2.13 3.29 -17.75
CA SER A 113 2.80 2.61 -16.63
C SER A 113 4.32 2.82 -16.65
N MET A 114 4.90 3.09 -17.83
CA MET A 114 6.33 3.28 -18.02
C MET A 114 6.77 4.75 -17.87
N LEU A 115 5.85 5.72 -17.84
CA LEU A 115 6.18 7.16 -17.78
C LEU A 115 7.03 7.56 -16.57
N GLY A 116 6.88 6.87 -15.43
CA GLY A 116 7.71 7.12 -14.24
C GLY A 116 9.20 6.80 -14.44
N TYR A 117 9.54 6.08 -15.51
CA TYR A 117 10.89 5.65 -15.85
C TYR A 117 11.35 6.23 -17.18
N PHE A 118 10.51 6.98 -17.90
CA PHE A 118 10.85 7.62 -19.15
C PHE A 118 11.65 8.90 -18.88
N THR A 119 12.88 8.95 -19.38
CA THR A 119 13.81 10.07 -19.18
C THR A 119 14.62 10.30 -20.46
N PRO A 120 15.36 11.42 -20.60
CA PRO A 120 16.35 11.59 -21.65
C PRO A 120 17.45 10.50 -21.73
N ARG A 121 17.55 9.60 -20.74
CA ARG A 121 18.49 8.45 -20.70
C ARG A 121 17.80 7.09 -20.71
N SER A 122 16.48 7.06 -20.83
CA SER A 122 15.68 5.83 -20.86
C SER A 122 14.54 6.02 -21.84
N SER A 123 14.78 5.60 -23.07
CA SER A 123 13.81 5.66 -24.17
C SER A 123 12.61 4.75 -23.88
N MET A 124 11.45 5.09 -24.43
CA MET A 124 10.24 4.27 -24.27
C MET A 124 10.44 2.89 -24.91
N SER A 125 11.17 2.80 -26.01
CA SER A 125 11.53 1.56 -26.70
C SER A 125 12.39 0.63 -25.84
N ASP A 126 13.37 1.16 -25.09
CA ASP A 126 14.12 0.38 -24.11
C ASP A 126 13.24 -0.07 -22.93
N LEU A 127 12.30 0.78 -22.48
CA LEU A 127 11.33 0.41 -21.43
C LEU A 127 10.34 -0.67 -21.89
N LEU A 128 9.91 -0.68 -23.16
CA LEU A 128 9.08 -1.75 -23.74
C LEU A 128 9.84 -3.08 -23.77
N ALA A 129 11.12 -3.05 -24.18
CA ALA A 129 11.98 -4.24 -24.15
C ALA A 129 12.18 -4.76 -22.71
N LEU A 130 12.38 -3.85 -21.76
CA LEU A 130 12.45 -4.21 -20.34
C LEU A 130 11.12 -4.75 -19.84
N GLY A 131 10.00 -4.21 -20.33
CA GLY A 131 8.65 -4.69 -20.05
C GLY A 131 8.46 -6.15 -20.42
N VAL A 132 8.96 -6.58 -21.58
CA VAL A 132 8.97 -8.01 -21.98
C VAL A 132 9.80 -8.84 -21.01
N PHE A 133 11.03 -8.43 -20.71
CA PHE A 133 11.91 -9.13 -19.78
C PHE A 133 11.26 -9.31 -18.39
N VAL A 134 10.72 -8.23 -17.84
CA VAL A 134 10.13 -8.20 -16.50
C VAL A 134 8.76 -8.89 -16.46
N GLY A 135 7.91 -8.70 -17.46
CA GLY A 135 6.60 -9.33 -17.58
C GLY A 135 6.71 -10.85 -17.70
N VAL A 136 7.50 -11.34 -18.66
CA VAL A 136 7.72 -12.79 -18.86
C VAL A 136 8.37 -13.43 -17.63
N GLY A 137 9.39 -12.79 -17.06
CA GLY A 137 10.07 -13.27 -15.86
C GLY A 137 9.15 -13.33 -14.63
N SER A 138 8.25 -12.36 -14.46
CA SER A 138 7.29 -12.32 -13.34
C SER A 138 6.21 -13.42 -13.42
N CYS A 139 6.05 -13.99 -14.61
CA CYS A 139 5.17 -15.12 -14.89
C CYS A 139 5.87 -16.48 -14.88
N GLY A 140 7.13 -16.55 -14.45
CA GLY A 140 7.89 -17.81 -14.39
C GLY A 140 8.54 -18.23 -15.71
N GLY A 141 8.58 -17.33 -16.69
CA GLY A 141 9.18 -17.54 -18.00
C GLY A 141 10.72 -17.47 -18.00
N PRO A 142 11.36 -17.66 -19.16
CA PRO A 142 12.82 -17.65 -19.28
C PRO A 142 13.42 -16.25 -19.04
N ARG A 143 14.72 -16.20 -18.73
CA ARG A 143 15.46 -14.94 -18.55
C ARG A 143 15.95 -14.42 -19.89
N ILE A 144 15.14 -13.62 -20.56
CA ILE A 144 15.45 -13.05 -21.87
C ILE A 144 16.68 -12.11 -21.76
N PRO A 145 17.73 -12.28 -22.59
CA PRO A 145 18.85 -11.33 -22.59
C PRO A 145 18.41 -9.92 -23.03
N TYR A 146 18.47 -8.98 -22.09
CA TYR A 146 18.06 -7.58 -22.29
C TYR A 146 19.25 -6.71 -22.71
N ARG A 147 19.16 -6.04 -23.86
CA ARG A 147 20.12 -5.05 -24.37
C ARG A 147 19.50 -3.66 -24.34
N VAL A 148 20.31 -2.61 -24.37
CA VAL A 148 19.86 -1.20 -24.35
C VAL A 148 20.40 -0.42 -25.55
N GLY A 149 19.93 0.80 -25.74
CA GLY A 149 20.36 1.70 -26.81
C GLY A 149 19.33 1.87 -27.92
N ARG A 150 18.06 1.53 -27.67
CA ARG A 150 16.97 1.76 -28.63
C ARG A 150 16.66 3.25 -28.73
N VAL A 151 16.29 3.67 -29.93
CA VAL A 151 15.96 5.06 -30.24
C VAL A 151 14.47 5.13 -30.53
N ASP A 152 13.76 6.01 -29.83
CA ASP A 152 12.34 6.19 -30.04
C ASP A 152 12.05 6.83 -31.41
N ALA A 153 11.07 6.28 -32.11
CA ALA A 153 10.52 6.84 -33.32
C ALA A 153 9.89 8.21 -33.04
N THR A 154 9.90 9.08 -34.05
CA THR A 154 9.31 10.42 -33.97
C THR A 154 7.97 10.54 -34.68
N ALA A 155 7.52 9.45 -35.31
CA ALA A 155 6.27 9.34 -36.03
C ALA A 155 5.80 7.87 -36.02
N ALA A 156 4.55 7.66 -36.45
CA ALA A 156 4.00 6.33 -36.61
C ALA A 156 4.73 5.52 -37.69
N GLY A 157 4.91 4.23 -37.47
CA GLY A 157 5.40 3.25 -38.43
C GLY A 157 4.32 2.85 -39.46
N PRO A 158 4.65 1.94 -40.40
CA PRO A 158 3.67 1.44 -41.37
C PRO A 158 2.63 0.54 -40.67
N THR A 159 1.43 0.45 -41.24
CA THR A 159 0.44 -0.56 -40.80
C THR A 159 0.91 -1.96 -41.18
N GLY A 160 0.52 -2.99 -40.44
CA GLY A 160 0.86 -4.37 -40.82
C GLY A 160 0.94 -5.38 -39.70
N VAL A 161 0.42 -5.08 -38.51
CA VAL A 161 0.34 -6.01 -37.38
C VAL A 161 -0.49 -7.23 -37.80
N PRO A 162 -0.09 -8.48 -37.50
CA PRO A 162 -0.90 -9.65 -37.80
C PRO A 162 -2.27 -9.61 -37.10
N GLU A 163 -3.33 -9.85 -37.86
CA GLU A 163 -4.71 -9.82 -37.37
C GLU A 163 -5.32 -11.23 -37.36
N PRO A 164 -6.27 -11.51 -36.45
CA PRO A 164 -6.86 -12.85 -36.33
C PRO A 164 -7.65 -13.30 -37.57
N THR A 165 -8.03 -12.37 -38.45
CA THR A 165 -8.74 -12.62 -39.72
C THR A 165 -7.82 -12.98 -40.89
N ASN A 166 -6.50 -12.83 -40.74
CA ASN A 166 -5.57 -13.04 -41.84
C ASN A 166 -5.42 -14.53 -42.16
N ASP A 167 -5.40 -14.85 -43.46
CA ASP A 167 -5.12 -16.21 -43.90
C ASP A 167 -3.65 -16.61 -43.65
N LEU A 168 -3.36 -17.91 -43.75
CA LEU A 168 -2.03 -18.44 -43.47
C LEU A 168 -0.93 -17.79 -44.34
N SER A 169 -1.20 -17.55 -45.63
CA SER A 169 -0.23 -16.94 -46.54
C SER A 169 0.10 -15.50 -46.14
N THR A 170 -0.91 -14.75 -45.69
CA THR A 170 -0.76 -13.38 -45.21
C THR A 170 0.00 -13.35 -43.89
N LEU A 171 -0.32 -14.25 -42.96
CA LEU A 171 0.39 -14.39 -41.68
C LEU A 171 1.87 -14.74 -41.92
N GLN A 172 2.15 -15.76 -42.74
CA GLN A 172 3.52 -16.13 -43.11
C GLN A 172 4.27 -14.97 -43.76
N GLY A 173 3.62 -14.20 -44.63
CA GLY A 173 4.20 -13.00 -45.24
C GLY A 173 4.53 -11.90 -44.22
N LYS A 174 3.62 -11.62 -43.27
CA LYS A 174 3.84 -10.62 -42.21
C LYS A 174 4.98 -11.03 -41.27
N PHE A 175 4.99 -12.27 -40.77
CA PHE A 175 6.07 -12.76 -39.91
C PHE A 175 7.41 -12.84 -40.64
N ALA A 176 7.43 -13.20 -41.93
CA ALA A 176 8.66 -13.19 -42.72
C ALA A 176 9.27 -11.78 -42.85
N ARG A 177 8.45 -10.73 -43.01
CA ARG A 177 8.95 -9.33 -42.99
C ARG A 177 9.54 -8.90 -41.66
N GLN A 178 9.02 -9.45 -40.55
CA GLN A 178 9.56 -9.27 -39.21
C GLN A 178 10.84 -10.09 -38.96
N GLY A 179 11.22 -10.97 -39.91
CA GLY A 179 12.39 -11.83 -39.80
C GLY A 179 12.14 -13.18 -39.14
N PHE A 180 10.89 -13.65 -39.06
CA PHE A 180 10.52 -14.95 -38.50
C PHE A 180 10.02 -15.92 -39.58
N ASN A 181 10.57 -17.13 -39.60
CA ASN A 181 10.09 -18.20 -40.48
C ASN A 181 8.80 -18.87 -39.93
N THR A 182 8.22 -19.84 -40.65
CA THR A 182 6.96 -20.50 -40.24
C THR A 182 7.03 -21.20 -38.88
N SER A 183 8.11 -21.92 -38.57
CA SER A 183 8.25 -22.54 -37.24
C SER A 183 8.43 -21.49 -36.14
N GLU A 184 9.11 -20.39 -36.43
CA GLU A 184 9.31 -19.29 -35.48
C GLU A 184 8.03 -18.49 -35.26
N MET A 185 7.17 -18.34 -36.28
CA MET A 185 5.82 -17.79 -36.16
C MET A 185 4.98 -18.63 -35.19
N ILE A 186 4.98 -19.96 -35.34
CA ILE A 186 4.28 -20.87 -34.41
C ILE A 186 4.80 -20.68 -32.98
N GLY A 187 6.12 -20.68 -32.81
CA GLY A 187 6.75 -20.49 -31.51
C GLY A 187 6.41 -19.14 -30.90
N LEU A 188 6.53 -18.04 -31.63
CA LEU A 188 6.32 -16.69 -31.10
C LEU A 188 4.86 -16.48 -30.69
N VAL A 189 3.89 -17.01 -31.46
CA VAL A 189 2.47 -16.98 -31.08
C VAL A 189 2.22 -17.80 -29.81
N ALA A 190 2.76 -19.01 -29.70
CA ALA A 190 2.63 -19.81 -28.48
C ALA A 190 3.25 -19.12 -27.25
N CYS A 191 4.45 -18.55 -27.39
CA CYS A 191 5.14 -17.81 -26.34
C CYS A 191 4.39 -16.53 -25.92
N GLY A 192 3.73 -15.85 -26.84
CA GLY A 192 2.92 -14.66 -26.54
C GLY A 192 1.60 -14.99 -25.85
N HIS A 193 0.97 -16.09 -26.26
CA HIS A 193 -0.39 -16.43 -25.83
C HIS A 193 -0.44 -17.23 -24.51
N THR A 194 0.65 -17.77 -23.99
CA THR A 194 0.63 -18.50 -22.69
C THR A 194 0.19 -17.67 -21.47
N ILE A 195 0.38 -16.34 -21.46
CA ILE A 195 0.10 -15.51 -20.25
C ILE A 195 -1.10 -14.56 -20.41
N GLY A 196 -1.87 -14.67 -21.49
CA GLY A 196 -2.87 -13.69 -21.90
C GLY A 196 -4.24 -14.25 -22.27
N GLY A 197 -5.02 -13.43 -22.98
CA GLY A 197 -6.33 -13.82 -23.47
C GLY A 197 -6.99 -12.73 -24.32
N VAL A 198 -8.23 -12.98 -24.74
CA VAL A 198 -9.01 -12.09 -25.61
C VAL A 198 -10.11 -11.39 -24.81
N HIS A 199 -10.23 -10.08 -24.97
CA HIS A 199 -11.33 -9.29 -24.41
C HIS A 199 -12.53 -9.27 -25.37
N GLY A 200 -13.64 -9.90 -24.99
CA GLY A 200 -14.87 -9.93 -25.78
C GLY A 200 -15.57 -8.59 -25.95
N VAL A 201 -15.17 -7.54 -25.23
CA VAL A 201 -15.61 -6.16 -25.51
C VAL A 201 -15.02 -5.60 -26.80
N ASP A 202 -13.79 -6.00 -27.13
CA ASP A 202 -13.08 -5.58 -28.34
C ASP A 202 -13.28 -6.59 -29.47
N PHE A 203 -13.42 -7.89 -29.13
CA PHE A 203 -13.62 -8.99 -30.08
C PHE A 203 -14.87 -9.85 -29.74
N PRO A 204 -16.09 -9.31 -29.93
CA PRO A 204 -17.34 -9.96 -29.52
C PRO A 204 -17.69 -11.23 -30.32
N THR A 205 -17.12 -11.40 -31.52
CA THR A 205 -17.29 -12.61 -32.34
C THR A 205 -16.34 -13.73 -31.92
N VAL A 206 -15.18 -13.40 -31.34
CA VAL A 206 -14.20 -14.37 -30.82
C VAL A 206 -14.68 -14.92 -29.47
N VAL A 207 -15.25 -14.07 -28.61
CA VAL A 207 -15.79 -14.44 -27.31
C VAL A 207 -17.29 -14.06 -27.24
N PRO A 208 -18.20 -14.95 -27.67
CA PRO A 208 -19.63 -14.64 -27.81
C PRO A 208 -20.38 -14.64 -26.47
N GLY A 209 -21.20 -13.61 -26.18
CA GLY A 209 -22.22 -13.64 -25.11
C GLY A 209 -22.05 -12.68 -23.90
N ASN A 210 -23.08 -12.65 -23.03
CA ASN A 210 -23.17 -11.86 -21.79
C ASN A 210 -22.54 -12.61 -20.60
N GLY A 211 -21.23 -12.46 -20.40
CA GLY A 211 -20.44 -13.13 -19.37
C GLY A 211 -20.50 -12.52 -17.95
N THR A 212 -20.04 -13.30 -16.97
CA THR A 212 -20.23 -13.16 -15.52
C THR A 212 -19.11 -12.43 -14.74
N ALA A 213 -18.15 -11.77 -15.39
CA ALA A 213 -17.22 -10.80 -14.79
C ALA A 213 -16.51 -9.91 -15.87
N GLY A 214 -15.99 -8.74 -15.46
CA GLY A 214 -15.58 -7.59 -16.28
C GLY A 214 -14.80 -7.86 -17.59
N ASN A 215 -15.19 -7.12 -18.64
CA ASN A 215 -14.64 -7.12 -20.02
C ASN A 215 -14.79 -8.39 -20.86
N LYS A 216 -15.50 -9.42 -20.41
CA LYS A 216 -15.73 -10.66 -21.19
C LYS A 216 -14.41 -11.31 -21.64
N PHE A 217 -13.43 -11.36 -20.75
CA PHE A 217 -12.09 -11.89 -21.01
C PHE A 217 -12.09 -13.43 -21.04
N SER A 218 -11.42 -14.03 -22.02
CA SER A 218 -11.16 -15.48 -22.10
C SER A 218 -9.67 -15.73 -22.26
N HIS A 219 -9.10 -16.56 -21.39
CA HIS A 219 -7.70 -16.96 -21.46
C HIS A 219 -7.40 -17.79 -22.72
N PHE A 220 -6.14 -17.80 -23.15
CA PHE A 220 -5.66 -18.67 -24.22
C PHE A 220 -5.37 -20.10 -23.75
N ASP A 221 -5.11 -20.31 -22.45
CA ASP A 221 -4.99 -21.62 -21.81
C ASP A 221 -5.60 -21.60 -20.38
N ASP A 222 -5.49 -22.70 -19.63
CA ASP A 222 -6.05 -22.80 -18.27
C ASP A 222 -5.20 -22.17 -17.15
N THR A 223 -4.10 -21.48 -17.49
CA THR A 223 -3.17 -20.90 -16.52
C THR A 223 -3.01 -19.39 -16.65
N THR A 224 -2.20 -18.84 -15.74
CA THR A 224 -1.69 -17.47 -15.81
C THR A 224 -0.17 -17.48 -15.68
N GLN A 225 0.47 -18.61 -15.91
CA GLN A 225 1.91 -18.75 -15.81
C GLN A 225 2.50 -18.87 -17.21
N PHE A 226 3.78 -18.53 -17.35
CA PHE A 226 4.50 -18.70 -18.61
C PHE A 226 4.98 -20.15 -18.70
N ASP A 227 4.15 -21.01 -19.28
CA ASP A 227 4.34 -22.45 -19.37
C ASP A 227 3.84 -23.02 -20.70
N SER A 228 3.97 -24.33 -20.88
CA SER A 228 3.63 -25.00 -22.14
C SER A 228 2.14 -25.30 -22.32
N HIS A 229 1.23 -24.81 -21.46
CA HIS A 229 -0.17 -25.22 -21.48
C HIS A 229 -0.91 -24.88 -22.78
N VAL A 230 -0.65 -23.70 -23.35
CA VAL A 230 -1.16 -23.33 -24.68
C VAL A 230 -0.85 -24.38 -25.77
N ALA A 231 0.31 -25.05 -25.69
CA ALA A 231 0.71 -26.10 -26.63
C ALA A 231 0.16 -27.48 -26.22
N THR A 232 0.25 -27.85 -24.94
CA THR A 232 -0.22 -29.16 -24.46
C THR A 232 -1.72 -29.32 -24.66
N GLU A 233 -2.51 -28.30 -24.34
CA GLU A 233 -3.96 -28.35 -24.51
C GLU A 233 -4.37 -28.45 -25.97
N TYR A 234 -3.68 -27.71 -26.85
CA TYR A 234 -3.94 -27.75 -28.29
C TYR A 234 -3.68 -29.15 -28.86
N VAL A 235 -2.51 -29.73 -28.54
CA VAL A 235 -2.09 -31.05 -29.06
C VAL A 235 -2.96 -32.18 -28.49
N HIS A 236 -3.41 -32.07 -27.24
CA HIS A 236 -4.31 -33.04 -26.61
C HIS A 236 -5.77 -32.88 -27.05
N GLY A 237 -6.13 -31.80 -27.76
CA GLY A 237 -7.47 -31.55 -28.27
C GLY A 237 -8.47 -31.13 -27.20
N ASN A 238 -8.01 -30.61 -26.06
CA ASN A 238 -8.87 -30.13 -24.96
C ASN A 238 -8.75 -28.61 -24.70
N THR A 239 -8.10 -27.87 -25.60
CA THR A 239 -7.90 -26.42 -25.47
C THR A 239 -9.20 -25.62 -25.40
N THR A 240 -9.16 -24.59 -24.54
CA THR A 240 -10.22 -23.57 -24.44
C THR A 240 -9.85 -22.25 -25.13
N ASN A 241 -8.72 -22.22 -25.84
CA ASN A 241 -8.24 -21.04 -26.54
C ASN A 241 -9.31 -20.50 -27.51
N PRO A 242 -9.81 -19.26 -27.32
CA PRO A 242 -10.86 -18.71 -28.16
C PRO A 242 -10.41 -18.44 -29.61
N LEU A 243 -9.10 -18.40 -29.90
CA LEU A 243 -8.54 -18.34 -31.25
C LEU A 243 -8.28 -19.73 -31.87
N VAL A 244 -8.66 -20.81 -31.18
CA VAL A 244 -8.64 -22.18 -31.74
C VAL A 244 -10.06 -22.72 -31.90
N VAL A 245 -10.86 -22.61 -30.84
CA VAL A 245 -12.21 -23.21 -30.74
C VAL A 245 -13.32 -22.15 -30.70
N GLY A 246 -13.02 -20.90 -31.06
CA GLY A 246 -13.97 -19.81 -31.13
C GLY A 246 -15.15 -20.10 -32.06
N PRO A 247 -16.31 -19.46 -31.83
CA PRO A 247 -17.54 -19.71 -32.59
C PRO A 247 -17.48 -19.23 -34.05
N ASP A 248 -16.54 -18.33 -34.35
CA ASP A 248 -16.30 -17.76 -35.67
C ASP A 248 -15.00 -18.34 -36.22
N PRO A 249 -15.08 -19.37 -37.10
CA PRO A 249 -13.90 -20.01 -37.65
C PRO A 249 -12.99 -19.07 -38.45
N SER A 250 -13.49 -17.93 -38.91
CA SER A 250 -12.69 -16.93 -39.63
C SER A 250 -11.72 -16.15 -38.73
N MET A 251 -11.90 -16.25 -37.41
CA MET A 251 -11.08 -15.59 -36.39
C MET A 251 -10.20 -16.58 -35.61
N ASN A 252 -10.22 -17.87 -35.96
CA ASN A 252 -9.45 -18.91 -35.26
C ASN A 252 -7.97 -18.91 -35.73
N SER A 253 -7.26 -17.80 -35.52
CA SER A 253 -5.90 -17.61 -36.00
C SER A 253 -4.89 -18.57 -35.39
N ASP A 254 -5.04 -18.93 -34.12
CA ASP A 254 -4.13 -19.85 -33.45
C ASP A 254 -4.25 -21.26 -34.03
N LEU A 255 -5.46 -21.70 -34.40
CA LEU A 255 -5.66 -22.95 -35.13
C LEU A 255 -4.93 -22.93 -36.48
N VAL A 256 -5.01 -21.82 -37.21
CA VAL A 256 -4.33 -21.65 -38.51
C VAL A 256 -2.81 -21.67 -38.33
N VAL A 257 -2.28 -20.93 -37.34
CA VAL A 257 -0.85 -20.84 -37.05
C VAL A 257 -0.31 -22.18 -36.57
N PHE A 258 -0.88 -22.78 -35.52
CA PHE A 258 -0.37 -24.02 -34.93
C PHE A 258 -0.38 -25.20 -35.89
N ASN A 259 -1.30 -25.22 -36.87
CA ASN A 259 -1.36 -26.24 -37.91
C ASN A 259 -0.51 -25.93 -39.16
N ALA A 260 0.19 -24.78 -39.23
CA ALA A 260 0.88 -24.32 -40.44
C ALA A 260 1.96 -25.29 -40.97
N ASP A 261 2.53 -26.14 -40.10
CA ASP A 261 3.53 -27.14 -40.47
C ASP A 261 3.07 -28.60 -40.22
N GLY A 262 1.76 -28.80 -40.07
CA GLY A 262 1.17 -30.08 -39.71
C GLY A 262 1.40 -30.44 -38.23
N ASN A 263 1.26 -29.45 -37.34
CA ASN A 263 1.42 -29.54 -35.89
C ASN A 263 2.82 -29.96 -35.39
N LYS A 264 3.86 -29.95 -36.25
CA LYS A 264 5.20 -30.43 -35.87
C LYS A 264 5.83 -29.53 -34.83
N THR A 265 5.85 -28.23 -35.08
CA THR A 265 6.47 -27.27 -34.15
C THR A 265 5.69 -27.20 -32.84
N ILE A 266 4.36 -27.02 -32.88
CA ILE A 266 3.56 -26.91 -31.65
C ILE A 266 3.61 -28.19 -30.80
N SER A 267 3.73 -29.37 -31.41
CA SER A 267 3.95 -30.63 -30.68
C SER A 267 5.32 -30.69 -29.99
N SER A 268 6.35 -30.05 -30.52
CA SER A 268 7.65 -29.96 -29.83
C SER A 268 7.62 -29.02 -28.61
N LEU A 269 6.64 -28.13 -28.56
CA LEU A 269 6.46 -27.13 -27.50
C LEU A 269 5.61 -27.61 -26.32
N THR A 270 5.13 -28.86 -26.34
CA THR A 270 4.42 -29.45 -25.19
C THR A 270 5.34 -29.76 -24.01
N ASP A 271 6.65 -29.88 -24.28
CA ASP A 271 7.69 -30.02 -23.26
C ASP A 271 8.09 -28.64 -22.73
N ASN A 272 8.01 -28.46 -21.41
CA ASN A 272 8.20 -27.15 -20.78
C ASN A 272 9.63 -26.59 -20.92
N ASP A 273 10.67 -27.44 -20.97
CA ASP A 273 12.05 -26.98 -21.15
C ASP A 273 12.29 -26.53 -22.60
N SER A 274 11.77 -27.30 -23.55
CA SER A 274 11.77 -26.96 -24.98
C SER A 274 10.98 -25.69 -25.26
N PHE A 275 9.83 -25.52 -24.60
CA PHE A 275 9.01 -24.31 -24.64
C PHE A 275 9.80 -23.09 -24.15
N LYS A 276 10.35 -23.15 -22.92
CA LYS A 276 11.08 -22.03 -22.33
C LYS A 276 12.33 -21.66 -23.14
N SER A 277 13.10 -22.64 -23.62
CA SER A 277 14.27 -22.41 -24.46
C SER A 277 13.91 -21.74 -25.79
N THR A 278 12.84 -22.21 -26.44
CA THR A 278 12.34 -21.61 -27.69
C THR A 278 11.87 -20.19 -27.46
N CYS A 279 11.08 -19.96 -26.40
CA CYS A 279 10.58 -18.63 -26.06
C CYS A 279 11.68 -17.65 -25.67
N GLU A 280 12.74 -18.09 -24.98
CA GLU A 280 13.90 -17.25 -24.69
C GLU A 280 14.51 -16.68 -25.97
N SER A 281 14.82 -17.56 -26.94
CA SER A 281 15.46 -17.18 -28.20
C SER A 281 14.56 -16.30 -29.07
N LEU A 282 13.27 -16.64 -29.19
CA LEU A 282 12.34 -15.89 -30.03
C LEU A 282 12.00 -14.53 -29.44
N LEU A 283 11.76 -14.44 -28.13
CA LEU A 283 11.47 -13.18 -27.47
C LEU A 283 12.71 -12.28 -27.40
N GLU A 284 13.92 -12.84 -27.26
CA GLU A 284 15.17 -12.07 -27.41
C GLU A 284 15.27 -11.45 -28.81
N ARG A 285 15.03 -12.23 -29.87
CA ARG A 285 15.04 -11.72 -31.25
C ARG A 285 13.96 -10.67 -31.49
N MET A 286 12.76 -10.89 -30.94
CA MET A 286 11.67 -9.91 -31.00
C MET A 286 12.11 -8.57 -30.42
N ILE A 287 12.58 -8.53 -29.17
CA ILE A 287 12.94 -7.24 -28.55
C ILE A 287 14.20 -6.60 -29.17
N ASN A 288 15.05 -7.38 -29.83
CA ASN A 288 16.27 -6.89 -30.47
C ASN A 288 16.09 -6.55 -31.96
N THR A 289 14.89 -6.71 -32.52
CA THR A 289 14.58 -6.25 -33.88
C THR A 289 14.40 -4.73 -33.82
N VAL A 290 15.34 -4.00 -34.40
CA VAL A 290 15.42 -2.53 -34.39
C VAL A 290 15.87 -2.03 -35.77
N PRO A 291 15.71 -0.72 -36.08
CA PRO A 291 16.20 -0.17 -37.34
C PRO A 291 17.71 -0.40 -37.52
N SER A 292 18.16 -0.60 -38.76
CA SER A 292 19.57 -0.96 -39.04
C SER A 292 20.59 0.11 -38.63
N SER A 293 20.14 1.36 -38.44
CA SER A 293 20.97 2.46 -37.93
C SER A 293 21.17 2.42 -36.41
N VAL A 294 20.36 1.64 -35.69
CA VAL A 294 20.42 1.51 -34.23
C VAL A 294 21.37 0.39 -33.86
N LYS A 295 22.33 0.68 -32.97
CA LYS A 295 23.27 -0.31 -32.45
C LYS A 295 22.98 -0.56 -30.98
N LEU A 296 22.52 -1.76 -30.67
CA LEU A 296 22.28 -2.19 -29.30
C LEU A 296 23.59 -2.54 -28.58
N SER A 297 23.58 -2.40 -27.25
CA SER A 297 24.66 -2.86 -26.38
C SER A 297 24.79 -4.39 -26.38
N ASP A 298 25.85 -4.88 -25.73
CA ASP A 298 25.86 -6.26 -25.21
C ASP A 298 24.74 -6.47 -24.19
N PRO A 299 24.35 -7.73 -23.88
CA PRO A 299 23.40 -8.00 -22.79
C PRO A 299 23.79 -7.26 -21.53
N LEU A 300 22.85 -6.50 -20.98
CA LEU A 300 23.08 -5.69 -19.81
C LEU A 300 23.41 -6.61 -18.62
N VAL A 301 24.51 -6.32 -17.93
CA VAL A 301 24.93 -7.03 -16.71
C VAL A 301 25.09 -6.01 -15.58
N PRO A 302 24.86 -6.40 -14.31
CA PRO A 302 24.95 -5.46 -13.20
C PRO A 302 26.40 -5.01 -12.98
N TYR A 303 26.59 -3.74 -12.62
CA TYR A 303 27.89 -3.25 -12.18
C TYR A 303 28.32 -3.97 -10.89
N PRO A 304 29.55 -4.52 -10.81
CA PRO A 304 30.10 -5.04 -9.56
C PRO A 304 30.18 -3.95 -8.48
N VAL A 305 30.55 -2.73 -8.90
CA VAL A 305 30.59 -1.52 -8.09
C VAL A 305 30.09 -0.36 -8.93
N LYS A 306 29.13 0.42 -8.42
CA LYS A 306 28.56 1.58 -9.10
C LYS A 306 28.47 2.78 -8.14
N PRO A 307 29.00 3.96 -8.51
CA PRO A 307 28.69 5.20 -7.82
C PRO A 307 27.21 5.58 -7.98
N THR A 308 26.58 6.04 -6.90
CA THR A 308 25.16 6.42 -6.87
C THR A 308 24.99 7.79 -6.24
N PHE A 309 24.19 8.67 -6.85
CA PHE A 309 23.85 10.00 -6.32
C PHE A 309 25.06 10.85 -5.90
N LEU A 310 26.12 10.84 -6.72
CA LEU A 310 27.30 11.68 -6.47
C LEU A 310 26.91 13.15 -6.51
N ARG A 311 27.35 13.91 -5.50
CA ARG A 311 27.09 15.34 -5.37
C ARG A 311 28.33 16.08 -4.90
N LEU A 312 28.54 17.25 -5.50
CA LEU A 312 29.53 18.23 -5.09
C LEU A 312 28.79 19.52 -4.73
N ASP A 313 29.01 20.05 -3.53
CA ASP A 313 28.50 21.35 -3.11
C ASP A 313 29.68 22.24 -2.73
N LEU A 314 29.72 23.45 -3.27
CA LEU A 314 30.76 24.43 -2.96
C LEU A 314 30.34 25.21 -1.71
N SER A 315 31.27 25.41 -0.78
CA SER A 315 31.04 26.26 0.39
C SER A 315 30.87 27.73 -0.02
N ASP A 316 30.17 28.52 0.81
CA ASP A 316 29.87 29.91 0.50
C ASP A 316 31.13 30.80 0.36
N ASP A 317 32.24 30.42 0.97
CA ASP A 317 33.55 31.08 0.87
C ASP A 317 34.41 30.56 -0.31
N GLY A 318 33.94 29.52 -1.02
CA GLY A 318 34.58 28.94 -2.21
C GLY A 318 35.89 28.21 -1.94
N THR A 319 36.18 27.88 -0.68
CA THR A 319 37.42 27.21 -0.26
C THR A 319 37.29 25.69 -0.24
N ASN A 320 36.09 25.16 0.00
CA ASN A 320 35.85 23.74 0.21
C ASN A 320 34.73 23.19 -0.69
N LEU A 321 34.89 21.94 -1.11
CA LEU A 321 33.87 21.15 -1.80
C LEU A 321 33.43 20.00 -0.91
N THR A 322 32.15 19.94 -0.57
CA THR A 322 31.56 18.77 0.06
C THR A 322 31.28 17.73 -1.02
N PHE A 323 32.02 16.63 -1.02
CA PHE A 323 31.80 15.49 -1.89
C PHE A 323 31.04 14.39 -1.14
N SER A 324 29.82 14.12 -1.57
CA SER A 324 28.94 13.12 -0.96
C SER A 324 28.29 12.23 -2.01
N GLY A 325 27.84 11.06 -1.58
CA GLY A 325 27.16 10.11 -2.45
C GLY A 325 27.16 8.72 -1.83
N GLY A 326 26.87 7.72 -2.68
CA GLY A 326 26.92 6.31 -2.30
C GLY A 326 27.72 5.49 -3.28
N ILE A 327 28.18 4.33 -2.82
CA ILE A 327 28.77 3.26 -3.61
C ILE A 327 27.87 2.03 -3.43
N ARG A 328 27.28 1.57 -4.53
CA ARG A 328 26.53 0.31 -4.58
C ARG A 328 27.48 -0.82 -4.94
N VAL A 329 27.59 -1.80 -4.06
CA VAL A 329 28.39 -3.02 -4.27
C VAL A 329 27.47 -4.21 -4.53
N ARG A 330 27.71 -4.97 -5.59
CA ARG A 330 27.01 -6.22 -5.87
C ARG A 330 27.47 -7.31 -4.91
N THR A 331 26.52 -7.91 -4.20
CA THR A 331 26.79 -8.91 -3.14
C THR A 331 26.24 -10.31 -3.46
N THR A 332 25.72 -10.51 -4.67
CA THR A 332 25.29 -11.82 -5.19
C THR A 332 26.43 -12.85 -5.19
N GLU A 333 27.61 -12.44 -5.67
CA GLU A 333 28.79 -13.30 -5.76
C GLU A 333 29.71 -13.17 -4.53
N ARG A 334 29.49 -12.12 -3.73
CA ARG A 334 30.26 -11.79 -2.53
C ARG A 334 29.32 -11.40 -1.40
N PRO A 335 29.11 -12.27 -0.40
CA PRO A 335 28.24 -11.96 0.72
C PRO A 335 28.61 -10.64 1.40
N ALA A 336 27.61 -9.82 1.73
CA ALA A 336 27.81 -8.55 2.43
C ALA A 336 28.46 -8.70 3.83
N SER A 337 28.41 -9.91 4.40
CA SER A 337 29.09 -10.31 5.64
C SER A 337 30.61 -10.36 5.50
N ASP A 338 31.10 -10.57 4.28
CA ASP A 338 32.52 -10.77 4.01
C ASP A 338 33.22 -9.43 3.73
N ILE A 339 32.45 -8.34 3.58
CA ILE A 339 32.96 -7.00 3.37
C ILE A 339 33.17 -6.32 4.73
N ASP A 340 34.43 -6.01 5.03
CA ASP A 340 34.83 -5.24 6.20
C ASP A 340 34.72 -3.73 5.94
N THR A 341 35.42 -3.23 4.91
CA THR A 341 35.44 -1.80 4.58
C THR A 341 35.32 -1.55 3.08
N VAL A 342 34.71 -0.41 2.72
CA VAL A 342 34.66 0.12 1.36
C VAL A 342 35.21 1.55 1.40
N GLN A 343 36.18 1.84 0.55
CA GLN A 343 36.90 3.11 0.54
C GLN A 343 37.07 3.62 -0.89
N LEU A 344 37.03 4.94 -1.07
CA LEU A 344 37.33 5.59 -2.34
C LEU A 344 38.76 6.12 -2.29
N LYS A 345 39.62 5.65 -3.19
CA LYS A 345 40.98 6.16 -3.39
C LYS A 345 40.94 7.19 -4.51
N TYR A 346 40.99 8.48 -4.16
CA TYR A 346 40.74 9.56 -5.11
C TYR A 346 42.03 10.25 -5.57
N ARG A 347 41.96 10.80 -6.77
CA ARG A 347 42.98 11.63 -7.39
C ARG A 347 42.53 13.08 -7.42
N SER A 348 43.45 14.00 -7.18
CA SER A 348 43.24 15.44 -7.36
C SER A 348 43.18 15.80 -8.84
N ARG A 349 42.83 17.06 -9.14
CA ARG A 349 42.67 17.61 -10.49
C ARG A 349 43.95 17.53 -11.34
N ASP A 350 45.12 17.53 -10.72
CA ASP A 350 46.43 17.34 -11.35
C ASP A 350 46.78 15.85 -11.62
N GLY A 351 45.88 14.92 -11.24
CA GLY A 351 46.05 13.48 -11.41
C GLY A 351 46.87 12.80 -10.30
N ALA A 352 47.39 13.55 -9.33
CA ALA A 352 48.12 12.99 -8.19
C ALA A 352 47.18 12.18 -7.28
N ILE A 353 47.69 11.11 -6.65
CA ILE A 353 46.93 10.37 -5.64
C ILE A 353 46.83 11.26 -4.40
N ALA A 354 45.61 11.67 -4.08
CA ALA A 354 45.36 12.73 -3.10
C ALA A 354 44.93 12.19 -1.73
N GLY A 355 44.12 11.13 -1.68
CA GLY A 355 43.69 10.57 -0.40
C GLY A 355 42.70 9.43 -0.48
N VAL A 356 42.18 9.06 0.68
CA VAL A 356 41.20 7.99 0.87
C VAL A 356 39.96 8.56 1.57
N ILE A 357 38.78 8.28 1.02
CA ILE A 357 37.49 8.61 1.63
C ILE A 357 36.87 7.31 2.14
N ASN A 358 36.54 7.28 3.43
CA ASN A 358 35.84 6.16 4.03
C ASN A 358 34.34 6.25 3.75
N SER A 359 33.72 5.11 3.44
CA SER A 359 32.27 4.97 3.37
C SER A 359 31.73 4.14 4.52
N THR A 360 30.45 4.27 4.81
CA THR A 360 29.74 3.51 5.84
C THR A 360 28.57 2.77 5.22
N LYS A 361 28.22 1.58 5.73
CA LYS A 361 27.04 0.85 5.24
C LYS A 361 25.80 1.74 5.38
N ALA A 362 25.05 1.87 4.30
CA ALA A 362 23.80 2.63 4.29
C ALA A 362 22.83 2.05 5.33
N THR A 363 22.20 2.90 6.13
CA THR A 363 21.31 2.47 7.22
C THR A 363 19.85 2.33 6.78
N PHE A 364 19.44 3.05 5.73
CA PHE A 364 18.09 2.93 5.15
C PHE A 364 17.85 1.54 4.62
N GLN A 365 16.82 0.83 5.12
CA GLN A 365 16.53 -0.54 4.68
C GLN A 365 17.77 -1.44 4.75
N ALA A 366 18.67 -1.18 5.72
CA ALA A 366 19.98 -1.82 5.87
C ALA A 366 20.95 -1.66 4.67
N GLY A 367 20.66 -0.75 3.74
CA GLY A 367 21.41 -0.55 2.51
C GLY A 367 21.26 -1.68 1.51
N ILE A 368 20.32 -2.60 1.73
CA ILE A 368 20.16 -3.81 0.91
C ILE A 368 19.15 -3.50 -0.20
N GLY A 369 19.58 -3.62 -1.45
CA GLY A 369 18.72 -3.55 -2.63
C GLY A 369 18.81 -4.83 -3.47
N GLY A 370 17.85 -5.07 -4.35
CA GLY A 370 17.92 -6.24 -5.22
C GLY A 370 16.76 -6.41 -6.21
N GLY A 371 16.94 -7.33 -7.15
CA GLY A 371 16.02 -7.62 -8.24
C GLY A 371 16.57 -8.70 -9.19
N PHE A 372 15.70 -9.56 -9.71
CA PHE A 372 16.03 -10.61 -10.69
C PHE A 372 17.21 -11.54 -10.33
N GLY A 373 17.35 -11.86 -9.04
CA GLY A 373 18.42 -12.72 -8.52
C GLY A 373 19.71 -11.99 -8.18
N GLU A 374 19.73 -10.65 -8.33
CA GLU A 374 20.84 -9.81 -7.91
C GLU A 374 20.55 -9.14 -6.57
N VAL A 375 21.58 -9.06 -5.73
CA VAL A 375 21.55 -8.40 -4.42
C VAL A 375 22.70 -7.41 -4.33
N PHE A 376 22.45 -6.26 -3.72
CA PHE A 376 23.39 -5.17 -3.58
C PHE A 376 23.42 -4.63 -2.15
N GLN A 377 24.58 -4.13 -1.75
CA GLN A 377 24.78 -3.37 -0.50
C GLN A 377 25.24 -1.95 -0.84
N GLY A 378 24.51 -0.96 -0.34
CA GLY A 378 24.87 0.46 -0.42
C GLY A 378 25.83 0.87 0.70
N TYR A 379 26.77 1.74 0.34
CA TYR A 379 27.73 2.38 1.24
C TYR A 379 27.73 3.89 1.00
N ASP A 380 27.29 4.67 1.97
CA ASP A 380 27.20 6.13 1.85
C ASP A 380 28.50 6.79 2.34
N PHE A 381 28.85 7.93 1.76
CA PHE A 381 30.00 8.72 2.19
C PHE A 381 29.74 10.22 2.08
N SER A 382 30.46 10.98 2.89
CA SER A 382 30.53 12.44 2.82
C SER A 382 31.91 12.88 3.27
N SER A 383 32.57 13.72 2.48
CA SER A 383 33.91 14.23 2.75
C SER A 383 34.05 15.67 2.29
N VAL A 384 34.92 16.42 2.94
CA VAL A 384 35.24 17.80 2.57
C VAL A 384 36.60 17.81 1.89
N LEU A 385 36.63 18.31 0.65
CA LEU A 385 37.81 18.41 -0.20
C LEU A 385 38.18 19.89 -0.40
N ASP A 386 39.46 20.17 -0.58
CA ASP A 386 39.92 21.51 -0.95
C ASP A 386 39.49 21.83 -2.40
N ALA A 387 38.84 22.98 -2.60
CA ALA A 387 38.33 23.42 -3.90
C ALA A 387 39.45 23.63 -4.95
N THR A 388 40.66 23.98 -4.50
CA THR A 388 41.82 24.23 -5.37
C THR A 388 42.43 22.94 -5.92
N SER A 389 42.47 21.88 -5.10
CA SER A 389 43.05 20.56 -5.43
C SER A 389 41.99 19.46 -5.59
N ALA A 390 40.75 19.85 -5.92
CA ALA A 390 39.57 18.99 -5.94
C ALA A 390 39.73 17.68 -6.72
N ILE A 391 38.82 16.74 -6.47
CA ILE A 391 38.79 15.42 -7.10
C ILE A 391 38.61 15.47 -8.64
N SER A 392 39.27 14.55 -9.34
CA SER A 392 39.09 14.29 -10.79
C SER A 392 38.57 12.88 -11.08
N SER A 393 38.95 11.92 -10.23
CA SER A 393 38.56 10.52 -10.36
C SER A 393 38.80 9.77 -9.04
N PHE A 394 38.23 8.58 -8.92
CA PHE A 394 38.53 7.67 -7.81
C PHE A 394 38.47 6.21 -8.25
N ASN A 395 39.14 5.35 -7.50
CA ASN A 395 38.94 3.90 -7.52
C ASN A 395 38.21 3.48 -6.24
N VAL A 396 37.53 2.33 -6.27
CA VAL A 396 36.89 1.76 -5.08
C VAL A 396 37.69 0.57 -4.59
N SER A 397 38.12 0.62 -3.34
CA SER A 397 38.84 -0.44 -2.63
C SER A 397 37.86 -1.13 -1.68
N ILE A 398 37.67 -2.44 -1.84
CA ILE A 398 36.86 -3.27 -0.96
C ILE A 398 37.79 -4.20 -0.17
N THR A 399 37.85 -4.03 1.14
CA THR A 399 38.60 -4.91 2.03
C THR A 399 37.65 -5.97 2.59
N LEU A 400 38.02 -7.24 2.41
CA LEU A 400 37.27 -8.37 2.96
C LEU A 400 37.71 -8.68 4.39
N THR A 401 36.86 -9.37 5.15
CA THR A 401 37.11 -9.77 6.54
C THR A 401 38.32 -10.68 6.71
N ASN A 402 38.78 -11.34 5.64
CA ASN A 402 40.00 -12.15 5.62
C ASN A 402 41.28 -11.32 5.31
N GLY A 403 41.17 -10.01 5.14
CA GLY A 403 42.25 -9.09 4.82
C GLY A 403 42.57 -8.94 3.32
N THR A 404 41.88 -9.66 2.43
CA THR A 404 42.03 -9.50 0.97
C THR A 404 41.47 -8.14 0.55
N VAL A 405 42.21 -7.42 -0.30
CA VAL A 405 41.78 -6.12 -0.85
C VAL A 405 41.49 -6.30 -2.34
N GLU A 406 40.30 -5.90 -2.75
CA GLU A 406 39.87 -5.86 -4.14
C GLU A 406 39.75 -4.42 -4.63
N GLU A 407 40.44 -4.13 -5.73
CA GLU A 407 40.42 -2.81 -6.35
C GLU A 407 39.52 -2.81 -7.58
N TYR A 408 38.54 -1.91 -7.58
CA TYR A 408 37.65 -1.66 -8.70
C TYR A 408 38.08 -0.37 -9.39
N THR A 409 38.61 -0.54 -10.60
CA THR A 409 39.19 0.53 -11.42
C THR A 409 38.30 0.93 -12.60
N ASN A 410 37.03 0.51 -12.60
CA ASN A 410 36.07 0.84 -13.65
C ASN A 410 36.64 0.54 -15.05
N ASN A 411 36.98 -0.73 -15.32
CA ASN A 411 37.62 -1.17 -16.57
C ASN A 411 38.97 -0.49 -16.89
N GLY A 412 39.71 -0.07 -15.86
CA GLY A 412 41.05 0.50 -15.97
C GLY A 412 41.10 2.01 -16.16
N VAL A 413 39.96 2.68 -16.33
CA VAL A 413 39.89 4.15 -16.54
C VAL A 413 39.65 4.95 -15.24
N GLY A 414 39.31 4.28 -14.14
CA GLY A 414 38.86 4.91 -12.89
C GLY A 414 37.42 5.44 -12.98
N PHE A 415 36.79 5.77 -11.86
CA PHE A 415 35.48 6.44 -11.83
C PHE A 415 35.70 7.94 -12.00
N PRO A 416 35.38 8.55 -13.16
CA PRO A 416 35.64 9.96 -13.40
C PRO A 416 34.66 10.85 -12.65
N LEU A 417 35.11 12.02 -12.20
CA LEU A 417 34.27 13.03 -11.58
C LEU A 417 34.78 14.42 -11.97
N GLN A 418 34.02 15.12 -12.80
CA GLN A 418 34.35 16.49 -13.16
C GLN A 418 34.04 17.44 -11.99
N THR A 419 34.89 18.46 -11.83
CA THR A 419 34.73 19.53 -10.84
C THR A 419 34.81 20.90 -11.51
N SER A 420 34.61 20.98 -12.82
CA SER A 420 34.71 22.20 -13.63
C SER A 420 33.44 23.03 -13.62
N ILE A 421 32.28 22.39 -13.61
CA ILE A 421 30.97 23.03 -13.56
C ILE A 421 30.06 22.24 -12.63
N ILE A 422 29.67 22.87 -11.52
CA ILE A 422 29.01 22.18 -10.40
C ILE A 422 27.65 22.83 -10.16
N LEU A 423 26.58 22.02 -10.19
CA LEU A 423 25.25 22.50 -9.82
C LEU A 423 25.20 22.87 -8.35
N GLN A 424 24.76 24.08 -8.05
CA GLN A 424 24.59 24.57 -6.69
C GLN A 424 23.13 24.37 -6.29
N SER A 425 22.78 23.12 -5.97
CA SER A 425 21.40 22.70 -5.72
C SER A 425 20.73 23.44 -4.56
N ALA A 426 21.51 23.90 -3.57
CA ALA A 426 21.00 24.70 -2.46
C ALA A 426 20.63 26.15 -2.84
N ARG A 427 21.17 26.66 -3.96
CA ARG A 427 20.94 28.03 -4.46
C ARG A 427 20.00 28.07 -5.65
N THR A 428 19.82 26.95 -6.33
CA THR A 428 18.86 26.81 -7.42
C THR A 428 17.45 26.92 -6.84
N CYS A 429 16.58 27.73 -7.48
CA CYS A 429 15.24 28.08 -7.00
C CYS A 429 14.18 27.84 -8.07
N ARG A 430 12.98 27.44 -7.64
CA ARG A 430 11.80 27.25 -8.49
C ARG A 430 10.84 28.40 -8.26
N PHE A 431 10.39 29.02 -9.34
CA PHE A 431 9.43 30.11 -9.32
C PHE A 431 8.13 29.64 -9.97
N ASN A 432 7.06 29.61 -9.18
CA ASN A 432 5.72 29.18 -9.59
C ASN A 432 4.82 30.37 -9.93
N ASP A 433 5.37 31.43 -10.55
CA ASP A 433 4.55 32.56 -10.97
C ASP A 433 3.62 32.10 -12.10
N ALA A 434 2.32 32.33 -11.93
CA ALA A 434 1.32 31.98 -12.94
C ALA A 434 1.53 32.74 -14.28
N ALA A 435 2.25 33.86 -14.26
CA ALA A 435 2.56 34.63 -15.46
C ALA A 435 3.86 34.20 -16.16
N ASP A 436 4.85 33.68 -15.44
CA ASP A 436 6.15 33.22 -15.97
C ASP A 436 6.78 32.16 -15.04
N PRO A 437 6.31 30.89 -15.12
CA PRO A 437 6.89 29.82 -14.34
C PRO A 437 8.30 29.51 -14.85
N HIS A 438 9.29 29.51 -13.96
CA HIS A 438 10.68 29.31 -14.36
C HIS A 438 11.56 28.73 -13.25
N LEU A 439 12.70 28.21 -13.66
CA LEU A 439 13.76 27.72 -12.77
C LEU A 439 14.96 28.64 -12.87
N ARG A 440 15.42 29.16 -11.72
CA ARG A 440 16.68 29.90 -11.64
C ARG A 440 17.75 28.96 -11.13
N ILE A 441 18.65 28.57 -12.02
CA ILE A 441 19.70 27.59 -11.76
C ILE A 441 20.97 28.33 -11.42
N TYR A 442 21.72 27.84 -10.43
CA TYR A 442 23.04 28.35 -10.07
C TYR A 442 24.10 27.27 -10.30
N ALA A 443 25.18 27.66 -10.96
CA ALA A 443 26.33 26.81 -11.23
C ALA A 443 27.60 27.47 -10.68
N ALA A 444 28.50 26.69 -10.10
CA ALA A 444 29.86 27.12 -9.82
C ALA A 444 30.78 26.61 -10.93
N VAL A 445 31.42 27.52 -11.66
CA VAL A 445 32.32 27.24 -12.77
C VAL A 445 33.75 27.52 -12.34
N LEU A 446 34.67 26.60 -12.63
CA LEU A 446 36.08 26.76 -12.31
C LEU A 446 36.66 27.95 -13.10
N LYS A 447 37.37 28.86 -12.42
CA LYS A 447 37.94 30.09 -13.03
C LYS A 447 38.79 29.84 -14.27
N ALA A 448 39.52 28.72 -14.31
CA ALA A 448 40.31 28.34 -15.48
C ALA A 448 39.48 28.17 -16.76
N ARG A 449 38.16 28.05 -16.65
CA ARG A 449 37.21 27.86 -17.75
C ARG A 449 36.30 29.08 -17.96
N GLU A 450 36.56 30.21 -17.32
CA GLU A 450 35.74 31.44 -17.44
C GLU A 450 35.59 31.93 -18.89
N ASN A 451 36.60 31.68 -19.73
CA ASN A 451 36.62 32.09 -21.14
C ASN A 451 35.89 31.13 -22.08
N LEU A 452 35.37 30.01 -21.57
CA LEU A 452 34.61 29.03 -22.33
C LEU A 452 33.10 29.30 -22.23
N PRO A 453 32.30 28.94 -23.25
CA PRO A 453 30.84 29.03 -23.16
C PRO A 453 30.31 28.20 -21.99
N GLN A 454 29.47 28.80 -21.15
CA GLN A 454 28.78 28.13 -20.06
C GLN A 454 27.30 28.06 -20.41
N THR A 455 26.73 26.87 -20.50
CA THR A 455 25.34 26.69 -20.92
C THR A 455 24.60 25.67 -20.04
N ILE A 456 23.28 25.82 -19.97
CA ILE A 456 22.36 24.84 -19.42
C ILE A 456 21.64 24.20 -20.60
N LYS A 457 21.71 22.88 -20.71
CA LYS A 457 20.87 22.11 -21.62
C LYS A 457 19.67 21.58 -20.85
N SER A 458 18.48 22.07 -21.15
CA SER A 458 17.23 21.67 -20.50
C SER A 458 16.42 20.74 -21.37
N TYR A 459 15.85 19.70 -20.76
CA TYR A 459 14.95 18.74 -21.38
C TYR A 459 13.58 18.89 -20.72
N VAL A 460 12.64 19.51 -21.42
CA VAL A 460 11.30 19.81 -20.93
C VAL A 460 10.30 18.89 -21.63
N PRO A 461 9.47 18.13 -20.90
CA PRO A 461 8.48 17.27 -21.54
C PRO A 461 7.39 18.12 -22.20
N VAL A 462 7.03 17.78 -23.43
CA VAL A 462 5.97 18.45 -24.19
C VAL A 462 5.00 17.39 -24.69
N ALA A 463 3.71 17.64 -24.46
CA ALA A 463 2.64 16.77 -24.93
C ALA A 463 2.67 16.66 -26.45
N VAL A 464 2.53 15.44 -26.97
CA VAL A 464 2.47 15.16 -28.41
C VAL A 464 1.05 14.76 -28.77
N GLN A 465 0.50 15.38 -29.80
CA GLN A 465 -0.85 15.05 -30.26
C GLN A 465 -0.92 13.57 -30.71
N GLY A 466 -1.89 12.83 -30.17
CA GLY A 466 -2.09 11.42 -30.52
C GLY A 466 -1.21 10.44 -29.75
N SER A 467 -0.32 10.90 -28.88
CA SER A 467 0.51 10.06 -28.00
C SER A 467 0.28 10.38 -26.53
N VAL A 468 0.27 9.35 -25.70
CA VAL A 468 0.26 9.49 -24.22
C VAL A 468 1.67 9.68 -23.66
N VAL A 469 2.70 9.51 -24.49
CA VAL A 469 4.11 9.69 -24.16
C VAL A 469 4.53 11.10 -24.59
N PRO A 470 5.09 11.93 -23.69
CA PRO A 470 5.59 13.24 -24.06
C PRO A 470 6.88 13.12 -24.88
N SER A 471 7.18 14.14 -25.67
CA SER A 471 8.49 14.32 -26.30
C SER A 471 9.38 15.23 -25.45
N TRP A 472 10.70 15.12 -25.61
CA TRP A 472 11.65 16.02 -24.95
C TRP A 472 11.93 17.24 -25.82
N ASN A 473 11.40 18.40 -25.44
CA ASN A 473 11.87 19.66 -25.99
C ASN A 473 13.22 20.01 -25.37
N THR A 474 14.26 20.08 -26.20
CA THR A 474 15.63 20.33 -25.77
C THR A 474 16.03 21.75 -26.15
N SER A 475 16.44 22.54 -25.16
CA SER A 475 16.93 23.91 -25.38
C SER A 475 18.23 24.15 -24.64
N SER A 476 19.07 25.03 -25.19
CA SER A 476 20.31 25.48 -24.55
C SER A 476 20.20 26.95 -24.18
N THR A 477 20.47 27.26 -22.92
CA THR A 477 20.45 28.63 -22.37
C THR A 477 21.82 28.98 -21.83
N SER A 478 22.38 30.13 -22.23
CA SER A 478 23.66 30.59 -21.71
C SER A 478 23.56 31.00 -20.24
N LEU A 479 24.57 30.60 -19.46
CA LEU A 479 24.77 31.00 -18.08
C LEU A 479 25.36 32.42 -18.02
N THR A 480 24.83 33.26 -17.14
CA THR A 480 25.32 34.62 -16.88
C THR A 480 26.14 34.66 -15.60
N PHE A 481 27.26 35.37 -15.65
CA PHE A 481 28.15 35.55 -14.50
C PHE A 481 27.45 36.33 -13.38
N VAL A 482 27.66 35.91 -12.13
CA VAL A 482 27.10 36.54 -10.91
C VAL A 482 28.22 37.16 -10.08
N ASN A 483 29.13 36.35 -9.53
CA ASN A 483 30.22 36.81 -8.68
C ASN A 483 31.37 35.78 -8.61
N ASN A 484 32.51 36.25 -8.09
CA ASN A 484 33.70 35.43 -7.88
C ASN A 484 33.74 34.90 -6.44
N THR A 485 34.10 33.64 -6.22
CA THR A 485 34.26 33.08 -4.87
C THR A 485 35.34 31.99 -4.85
N GLY A 486 36.47 32.27 -4.19
CA GLY A 486 37.58 31.32 -4.09
C GLY A 486 38.11 30.89 -5.46
N ALA A 487 38.17 29.58 -5.72
CA ALA A 487 38.63 28.98 -6.99
C ALA A 487 37.56 28.95 -8.09
N TYR A 488 36.32 29.31 -7.78
CA TYR A 488 35.16 29.21 -8.67
C TYR A 488 34.48 30.58 -8.87
N ASP A 489 33.74 30.66 -9.96
CA ASP A 489 32.85 31.76 -10.30
C ASP A 489 31.42 31.25 -10.32
N PHE A 490 30.49 31.97 -9.71
CA PHE A 490 29.08 31.62 -9.76
C PHE A 490 28.44 32.19 -11.01
N TYR A 491 27.67 31.34 -11.67
CA TYR A 491 26.84 31.69 -12.80
C TYR A 491 25.38 31.35 -12.50
N THR A 492 24.46 32.01 -13.19
CA THR A 492 23.03 31.73 -13.11
C THR A 492 22.37 31.74 -14.49
N ALA A 493 21.28 31.00 -14.65
CA ALA A 493 20.39 31.16 -15.79
C ALA A 493 18.95 30.86 -15.38
N THR A 494 18.03 31.44 -16.13
CA THR A 494 16.60 31.19 -15.99
C THR A 494 16.13 30.29 -17.12
N VAL A 495 15.44 29.20 -16.79
CA VAL A 495 14.77 28.31 -17.74
C VAL A 495 13.27 28.43 -17.52
N SER A 496 12.58 29.14 -18.41
CA SER A 496 11.12 29.26 -18.39
C SER A 496 10.45 28.01 -18.96
N MET A 497 9.37 27.56 -18.32
CA MET A 497 8.57 26.40 -18.74
C MET A 497 7.19 26.43 -18.11
N ASP A 498 6.29 25.54 -18.52
CA ASP A 498 4.98 25.40 -17.87
C ASP A 498 5.12 24.94 -16.41
N ILE A 499 4.20 25.36 -15.54
CA ILE A 499 4.19 25.01 -14.11
C ILE A 499 4.13 23.50 -13.88
N ASP A 500 3.43 22.78 -14.77
CA ASP A 500 3.28 21.32 -14.75
C ASP A 500 4.60 20.61 -15.08
N ASN A 501 5.53 21.28 -15.78
CA ASN A 501 6.80 20.72 -16.22
C ASN A 501 7.95 20.93 -15.21
N LEU A 502 7.76 21.79 -14.21
CA LEU A 502 8.81 22.14 -13.25
C LEU A 502 9.27 20.95 -12.37
N THR A 503 8.50 19.87 -12.28
CA THR A 503 8.83 18.65 -11.49
C THR A 503 9.32 17.48 -12.36
N SER A 504 9.20 17.60 -13.68
CA SER A 504 9.47 16.55 -14.66
C SER A 504 10.59 16.89 -15.65
N ALA A 505 11.04 18.14 -15.68
CA ALA A 505 12.17 18.58 -16.50
C ALA A 505 13.53 18.17 -15.92
N PHE A 506 14.51 18.04 -16.83
CA PHE A 506 15.90 17.69 -16.50
C PHE A 506 16.88 18.72 -17.05
N VAL A 507 18.02 18.87 -16.40
CA VAL A 507 19.08 19.79 -16.85
C VAL A 507 20.48 19.18 -16.77
N ASP A 508 21.27 19.47 -17.79
CA ASP A 508 22.71 19.28 -17.80
C ASP A 508 23.38 20.65 -17.78
N LEU A 509 24.45 20.79 -16.98
CA LEU A 509 25.32 21.96 -17.05
C LEU A 509 26.49 21.64 -17.96
N VAL A 510 26.78 22.52 -18.92
CA VAL A 510 27.82 22.33 -19.92
C VAL A 510 28.80 23.49 -19.86
N SER A 511 30.09 23.16 -19.81
CA SER A 511 31.19 24.11 -19.87
C SER A 511 32.06 23.79 -21.07
N GLY A 512 32.24 24.73 -22.00
CA GLY A 512 33.02 24.53 -23.23
C GLY A 512 32.23 23.90 -24.38
N GLU A 513 32.91 23.74 -25.51
CA GLU A 513 32.40 23.18 -26.76
C GLU A 513 33.49 22.32 -27.43
N GLY A 514 33.09 21.44 -28.37
CA GLY A 514 34.04 20.58 -29.08
C GLY A 514 34.80 19.64 -28.14
N ASP A 515 36.13 19.57 -28.31
CA ASP A 515 36.99 18.67 -27.54
C ASP A 515 37.20 19.10 -26.07
N ASP A 516 36.88 20.36 -25.73
CA ASP A 516 37.04 20.92 -24.38
C ASP A 516 35.78 20.77 -23.52
N VAL A 517 34.73 20.12 -24.00
CA VAL A 517 33.42 20.07 -23.34
C VAL A 517 33.46 19.25 -22.04
N GLU A 518 32.95 19.85 -20.95
CA GLU A 518 32.71 19.15 -19.69
C GLU A 518 31.24 19.30 -19.28
N VAL A 519 30.63 18.18 -18.89
CA VAL A 519 29.19 18.11 -18.59
C VAL A 519 28.94 17.63 -17.17
N SER A 520 28.16 18.38 -16.41
CA SER A 520 27.50 17.91 -15.19
C SER A 520 26.21 17.20 -15.58
N TYR A 521 26.28 15.88 -15.63
CA TYR A 521 25.20 15.05 -16.15
C TYR A 521 24.00 14.97 -15.20
N PHE A 522 22.82 15.20 -15.79
CA PHE A 522 21.47 14.87 -15.36
C PHE A 522 21.14 15.18 -13.90
N ASN A 523 20.87 16.45 -13.64
CA ASN A 523 20.31 16.88 -12.37
C ASN A 523 18.78 16.89 -12.45
N LYS A 524 18.12 15.94 -11.78
CA LYS A 524 16.65 15.95 -11.62
C LYS A 524 16.26 17.16 -10.78
N MET A 525 15.41 18.02 -11.33
CA MET A 525 15.07 19.30 -10.70
C MET A 525 14.03 19.12 -9.58
N GLY A 526 14.51 18.76 -8.39
CA GLY A 526 13.76 18.76 -7.13
C GLY A 526 14.10 20.00 -6.30
N VAL A 527 13.78 21.18 -6.84
CA VAL A 527 14.23 22.46 -6.29
C VAL A 527 13.48 22.82 -5.00
N ARG A 528 14.21 23.21 -3.94
CA ARG A 528 13.62 23.75 -2.69
C ARG A 528 13.13 25.18 -2.93
N ILE A 529 11.89 25.49 -2.53
CA ILE A 529 11.29 26.80 -2.77
C ILE A 529 11.85 27.83 -1.78
N TYR A 530 12.53 28.85 -2.27
CA TYR A 530 12.85 30.07 -1.54
C TYR A 530 11.98 31.21 -2.10
N HIS A 531 11.18 31.84 -1.24
CA HIS A 531 10.45 33.06 -1.60
C HIS A 531 11.41 34.25 -1.51
N GLU A 532 11.66 34.91 -2.63
CA GLU A 532 12.49 36.13 -2.69
C GLU A 532 11.64 37.32 -2.22
N GLN A 533 11.59 37.57 -0.91
CA GLN A 533 11.20 38.88 -0.36
C GLN A 533 12.40 39.51 0.35
N GLY A 534 13.09 40.39 -0.36
CA GLY A 534 13.91 41.48 0.20
C GLY A 534 14.98 41.13 1.24
N ASN A 535 16.23 41.06 0.78
CA ASN A 535 17.45 41.47 1.50
C ASN A 535 17.82 40.91 2.89
N GLU A 536 17.28 39.78 3.35
CA GLU A 536 17.89 39.04 4.49
C GLU A 536 17.87 37.51 4.27
N PHE A 537 19.06 36.89 4.28
CA PHE A 537 19.25 35.44 4.17
C PHE A 537 18.91 34.75 5.50
N TYR A 538 17.79 34.02 5.55
CA TYR A 538 17.48 33.07 6.63
C TYR A 538 17.22 31.66 6.07
N GLN A 539 17.90 30.66 6.66
CA GLN A 539 17.73 29.23 6.40
C GLN A 539 16.37 28.71 6.92
N THR A 540 15.52 28.18 6.04
CA THR A 540 14.35 27.37 6.41
C THR A 540 14.22 26.14 5.52
N THR A 541 13.94 24.98 6.12
CA THR A 541 13.94 23.65 5.49
C THR A 541 12.52 23.06 5.43
N GLU A 542 11.88 23.08 4.26
CA GLU A 542 10.67 22.29 3.91
C GLU A 542 10.60 22.01 2.38
N PRO A 543 10.00 20.90 1.91
CA PRO A 543 9.68 20.67 0.50
C PRO A 543 8.18 20.75 0.20
N THR A 544 7.82 21.46 -0.87
CA THR A 544 6.45 21.78 -1.29
C THR A 544 5.97 20.87 -2.43
N VAL A 545 4.79 20.27 -2.25
CA VAL A 545 3.96 19.59 -3.26
C VAL A 545 3.10 20.64 -3.98
N VAL A 546 2.90 20.47 -5.29
CA VAL A 546 2.20 21.41 -6.19
C VAL A 546 0.68 21.24 -6.07
N GLU A 547 -0.03 22.31 -5.69
CA GLU A 547 -1.47 22.50 -5.93
C GLU A 547 -1.67 23.04 -7.36
N ALA A 548 -2.57 22.43 -8.13
CA ALA A 548 -3.26 23.10 -9.24
C ALA A 548 -4.77 22.89 -9.08
N ALA A 549 -5.51 24.00 -9.27
CA ALA A 549 -6.96 24.20 -9.26
C ALA A 549 -7.59 24.72 -7.95
N ARG A 550 -7.65 26.06 -7.81
CA ARG A 550 -8.77 26.74 -7.11
C ARG A 550 -9.34 27.86 -7.94
N SER A 551 -10.59 27.66 -8.35
CA SER A 551 -11.58 28.72 -8.48
C SER A 551 -12.65 28.48 -7.41
N GLY A 552 -12.76 29.39 -6.43
CA GLY A 552 -13.87 29.47 -5.48
C GLY A 552 -13.51 29.16 -4.01
N GLU A 553 -13.57 30.20 -3.18
CA GLU A 553 -13.73 30.26 -1.70
C GLU A 553 -13.04 29.21 -0.80
N ASP A 554 -12.11 29.72 0.03
CA ASP A 554 -11.72 29.26 1.38
C ASP A 554 -12.00 27.80 1.75
N ASP A 555 -11.10 26.88 1.38
CA ASP A 555 -10.81 25.67 2.13
C ASP A 555 -9.42 25.16 1.76
N ALA A 556 -8.43 25.37 2.64
CA ALA A 556 -7.11 24.75 2.55
C ALA A 556 -7.25 23.21 2.39
N ILE A 557 -6.60 22.61 1.39
CA ILE A 557 -6.55 21.16 1.23
C ILE A 557 -5.69 20.61 2.36
N GLU A 558 -6.35 20.19 3.44
CA GLU A 558 -5.73 19.48 4.55
C GLU A 558 -5.41 18.05 4.14
N ASP A 559 -4.16 17.64 4.30
CA ASP A 559 -3.74 16.25 4.18
C ASP A 559 -4.11 15.46 5.45
N PRO A 560 -5.07 14.52 5.36
CA PRO A 560 -5.55 13.77 6.51
C PRO A 560 -4.58 12.65 6.94
N TYR A 561 -3.39 12.50 6.35
CA TYR A 561 -2.47 11.39 6.64
C TYR A 561 -1.24 11.78 7.46
N ALA A 562 -1.20 13.01 7.94
CA ALA A 562 0.07 13.59 8.30
C ALA A 562 0.45 13.39 9.78
N VAL A 563 1.70 12.94 10.00
CA VAL A 563 2.27 12.60 11.32
C VAL A 563 3.18 13.71 11.85
N ARG A 564 3.12 14.01 13.16
CA ARG A 564 3.81 15.17 13.79
C ARG A 564 5.16 14.82 14.42
N MET A 565 6.12 15.76 14.38
CA MET A 565 7.36 15.72 15.17
C MET A 565 7.06 15.90 16.68
N VAL A 566 7.53 14.98 17.53
CA VAL A 566 7.42 15.11 18.99
C VAL A 566 8.80 15.08 19.63
N GLU A 567 9.03 15.99 20.57
CA GLU A 567 10.25 16.05 21.38
C GLU A 567 10.32 14.82 22.31
N ILE A 568 11.38 14.02 22.21
CA ILE A 568 11.56 12.80 22.98
C ILE A 568 12.08 13.15 24.38
N PRO A 569 11.33 12.86 25.47
CA PRO A 569 11.79 13.13 26.82
C PRO A 569 13.06 12.34 27.18
N THR A 570 13.98 12.98 27.91
CA THR A 570 15.20 12.33 28.42
C THR A 570 14.92 11.27 29.49
N SER A 571 13.86 11.45 30.28
CA SER A 571 13.45 10.50 31.33
C SER A 571 12.77 9.24 30.77
N LYS A 572 13.34 8.07 31.06
CA LYS A 572 12.79 6.75 30.68
C LYS A 572 11.35 6.55 31.19
N TRP A 573 11.05 7.01 32.41
CA TRP A 573 9.71 6.93 32.99
C TRP A 573 8.70 7.77 32.21
N VAL A 574 9.08 8.99 31.83
CA VAL A 574 8.21 9.86 31.03
C VAL A 574 8.00 9.28 29.63
N ARG A 575 9.03 8.69 29.01
CA ARG A 575 8.89 7.97 27.74
C ARG A 575 7.92 6.79 27.84
N ARG A 576 8.06 5.95 28.86
CA ARG A 576 7.16 4.81 29.12
C ARG A 576 5.71 5.28 29.32
N TYR A 577 5.52 6.29 30.16
CA TYR A 577 4.20 6.87 30.47
C TYR A 577 3.53 7.48 29.22
N ARG A 578 4.29 8.14 28.34
CA ARG A 578 3.77 8.75 27.11
C ARG A 578 3.68 7.80 25.92
N SER A 579 4.17 6.56 26.05
CA SER A 579 4.16 5.58 24.96
C SER A 579 2.72 5.15 24.60
N VAL A 580 2.49 4.86 23.32
CA VAL A 580 1.23 4.27 22.84
C VAL A 580 0.85 3.03 23.67
N ALA A 581 1.80 2.14 23.94
CA ALA A 581 1.54 0.93 24.73
C ALA A 581 0.97 1.22 26.13
N PHE A 582 1.51 2.19 26.86
CA PHE A 582 0.99 2.56 28.17
C PHE A 582 -0.40 3.20 28.08
N GLN A 583 -0.61 4.10 27.12
CA GLN A 583 -1.92 4.74 26.89
C GLN A 583 -3.00 3.70 26.58
N MET A 584 -2.67 2.68 25.79
CA MET A 584 -3.57 1.58 25.45
C MET A 584 -3.95 0.74 26.68
N VAL A 585 -3.02 0.49 27.60
CA VAL A 585 -3.31 -0.20 28.87
C VAL A 585 -4.22 0.65 29.77
N VAL A 586 -4.03 1.96 29.82
CA VAL A 586 -4.92 2.85 30.61
C VAL A 586 -6.32 2.89 30.02
N LEU A 587 -6.45 3.01 28.68
CA LEU A 587 -7.73 2.91 27.98
C LEU A 587 -8.42 1.55 28.22
N ALA A 588 -7.65 0.47 28.30
CA ALA A 588 -8.15 -0.86 28.65
C ALA A 588 -8.80 -0.91 30.04
N ILE A 589 -8.17 -0.29 31.04
CA ILE A 589 -8.70 -0.21 32.41
C ILE A 589 -9.99 0.61 32.43
N LEU A 590 -10.09 1.65 31.60
CA LEU A 590 -11.31 2.43 31.41
C LEU A 590 -12.42 1.60 30.76
N SER A 591 -12.11 0.90 29.66
CA SER A 591 -13.08 0.00 29.01
C SER A 591 -13.56 -1.09 29.97
N PHE A 592 -12.63 -1.65 30.76
CA PHE A 592 -12.92 -2.67 31.78
C PHE A 592 -13.88 -2.14 32.85
N SER A 593 -13.60 -0.96 33.41
CA SER A 593 -14.36 -0.40 34.53
C SER A 593 -15.75 0.09 34.14
N GLY A 594 -15.95 0.60 32.93
CA GLY A 594 -17.26 1.07 32.48
C GLY A 594 -17.95 0.12 31.51
N PRO A 595 -17.64 0.22 30.19
CA PRO A 595 -18.32 -0.55 29.15
C PRO A 595 -18.39 -2.05 29.38
N SER A 596 -17.30 -2.68 29.81
CA SER A 596 -17.27 -4.13 30.03
C SER A 596 -18.13 -4.56 31.22
N MET A 597 -18.20 -3.76 32.29
CA MET A 597 -19.12 -4.00 33.40
C MET A 597 -20.58 -3.85 32.95
N SER A 598 -20.89 -2.82 32.16
CA SER A 598 -22.22 -2.64 31.59
C SER A 598 -22.62 -3.81 30.66
N ASN A 599 -21.69 -4.32 29.86
CA ASN A 599 -21.88 -5.52 29.04
C ASN A 599 -22.09 -6.76 29.91
N ALA A 600 -21.27 -6.92 30.97
CA ALA A 600 -21.40 -8.03 31.91
C ALA A 600 -22.78 -8.04 32.58
N ILE A 601 -23.29 -6.87 33.01
CA ILE A 601 -24.63 -6.76 33.58
C ILE A 601 -25.70 -7.11 32.53
N SER A 602 -25.59 -6.53 31.33
CA SER A 602 -26.58 -6.72 30.26
C SER A 602 -26.66 -8.17 29.78
N GLY A 603 -25.52 -8.86 29.69
CA GLY A 603 -25.41 -10.26 29.28
C GLY A 603 -26.02 -11.29 30.23
N LEU A 604 -26.40 -10.88 31.45
CA LEU A 604 -27.17 -11.71 32.38
C LEU A 604 -28.63 -11.91 31.94
N GLY A 605 -29.08 -11.17 30.92
CA GLY A 605 -30.45 -11.11 30.47
C GLY A 605 -31.32 -10.28 31.40
N GLY A 606 -31.94 -9.24 30.87
CA GLY A 606 -32.70 -8.28 31.69
C GLY A 606 -31.85 -7.57 32.75
N GLY A 607 -30.54 -7.44 32.52
CA GLY A 607 -29.60 -6.89 33.50
C GLY A 607 -29.41 -7.75 34.76
N GLY A 608 -29.88 -8.99 34.77
CA GLY A 608 -29.91 -9.85 35.96
C GLY A 608 -31.11 -9.59 36.89
N LEU A 609 -32.08 -8.75 36.48
CA LEU A 609 -33.32 -8.57 37.22
C LEU A 609 -34.27 -9.76 37.03
N ALA A 610 -35.34 -9.80 37.85
CA ALA A 610 -36.36 -10.84 37.77
C ALA A 610 -37.17 -10.80 36.47
N THR A 611 -37.36 -9.61 35.89
CA THR A 611 -37.98 -9.41 34.58
C THR A 611 -37.14 -8.45 33.75
N PRO A 612 -37.12 -8.59 32.41
CA PRO A 612 -36.20 -7.81 31.57
C PRO A 612 -36.68 -6.38 31.28
N TYR A 613 -37.95 -6.05 31.50
CA TYR A 613 -38.58 -4.87 30.92
C TYR A 613 -38.03 -3.54 31.44
N THR A 614 -37.85 -3.37 32.75
CA THR A 614 -37.27 -2.14 33.31
C THR A 614 -35.81 -1.97 32.91
N ALA A 615 -35.02 -3.06 32.89
CA ALA A 615 -33.64 -3.03 32.44
C ALA A 615 -33.54 -2.66 30.95
N ASN A 616 -34.46 -3.17 30.13
CA ASN A 616 -34.57 -2.83 28.72
C ASN A 616 -34.96 -1.36 28.53
N ALA A 617 -35.93 -0.83 29.29
CA ALA A 617 -36.28 0.59 29.24
C ALA A 617 -35.11 1.50 29.67
N ALA A 618 -34.39 1.12 30.72
CA ALA A 618 -33.22 1.85 31.20
C ALA A 618 -32.07 1.83 30.18
N SER A 619 -31.82 0.67 29.56
CA SER A 619 -30.80 0.53 28.50
C SER A 619 -31.19 1.27 27.23
N ALA A 620 -32.47 1.26 26.84
CA ALA A 620 -32.97 2.07 25.75
C ALA A 620 -32.73 3.57 26.00
N THR A 621 -32.97 4.03 27.23
CA THR A 621 -32.70 5.41 27.65
C THR A 621 -31.20 5.74 27.58
N GLN A 622 -30.34 4.86 28.12
CA GLN A 622 -28.89 4.98 28.04
C GLN A 622 -28.42 5.16 26.59
N TYR A 623 -28.84 4.28 25.69
CA TYR A 623 -28.36 4.30 24.32
C TYR A 623 -28.99 5.44 23.50
N SER A 624 -30.20 5.88 23.84
CA SER A 624 -30.80 7.09 23.23
C SER A 624 -30.00 8.35 23.59
N THR A 625 -29.65 8.54 24.87
CA THR A 625 -28.82 9.68 25.26
C THR A 625 -27.40 9.55 24.74
N SER A 626 -26.86 8.33 24.66
CA SER A 626 -25.54 8.07 24.06
C SER A 626 -25.51 8.48 22.59
N ALA A 627 -26.53 8.13 21.81
CA ALA A 627 -26.61 8.44 20.38
C ALA A 627 -26.53 9.95 20.12
N LEU A 628 -27.26 10.75 20.92
CA LEU A 628 -27.28 12.21 20.80
C LEU A 628 -25.90 12.83 21.05
N ILE A 629 -25.14 12.30 22.01
CA ILE A 629 -23.80 12.81 22.34
C ILE A 629 -22.76 12.28 21.34
N ALA A 630 -22.82 10.98 21.02
CA ALA A 630 -21.88 10.30 20.12
C ALA A 630 -21.86 10.93 18.72
N MET A 631 -23.01 11.42 18.26
CA MET A 631 -23.17 12.13 16.99
C MET A 631 -22.18 13.30 16.85
N PHE A 632 -21.87 14.02 17.93
CA PHE A 632 -20.96 15.17 17.93
C PHE A 632 -19.50 14.79 18.20
N GLY A 633 -19.11 13.55 17.90
CA GLY A 633 -17.81 13.00 18.32
C GLY A 633 -16.59 13.82 17.89
N GLY A 634 -16.49 14.17 16.59
CA GLY A 634 -15.42 15.02 16.07
C GLY A 634 -15.33 16.37 16.79
N PRO A 635 -16.40 17.19 16.78
CA PRO A 635 -16.46 18.44 17.52
C PRO A 635 -16.02 18.29 18.99
N LEU A 636 -16.63 17.36 19.73
CA LEU A 636 -16.36 17.18 21.16
C LEU A 636 -14.89 16.87 21.46
N ILE A 637 -14.28 15.92 20.74
CA ILE A 637 -12.86 15.59 20.92
C ILE A 637 -11.95 16.74 20.53
N SER A 638 -12.28 17.48 19.46
CA SER A 638 -11.53 18.67 19.05
C SER A 638 -11.56 19.79 20.12
N ALA A 639 -12.67 19.92 20.86
CA ALA A 639 -12.78 20.92 21.92
C ALA A 639 -12.04 20.56 23.21
N ILE A 640 -12.27 19.35 23.75
CA ILE A 640 -11.81 19.00 25.12
C ILE A 640 -10.67 17.97 25.14
N GLY A 641 -10.43 17.27 24.04
CA GLY A 641 -9.41 16.22 23.92
C GLY A 641 -9.79 14.87 24.55
N ILE A 642 -9.06 13.83 24.15
CA ILE A 642 -9.29 12.43 24.56
C ILE A 642 -9.27 12.25 26.10
N PRO A 643 -8.25 12.73 26.85
CA PRO A 643 -8.22 12.50 28.31
C PRO A 643 -9.41 13.10 29.07
N ALA A 644 -9.83 14.32 28.70
CA ALA A 644 -10.97 14.96 29.35
C ALA A 644 -12.28 14.24 29.06
N ALA A 645 -12.47 13.80 27.81
CA ALA A 645 -13.60 12.96 27.43
C ALA A 645 -13.63 11.63 28.21
N CYS A 646 -12.48 10.98 28.40
CA CYS A 646 -12.37 9.78 29.23
C CYS A 646 -12.70 10.05 30.71
N MET A 647 -12.28 11.19 31.28
CA MET A 647 -12.63 11.58 32.65
C MET A 647 -14.14 11.79 32.81
N ILE A 648 -14.78 12.49 31.86
CA ILE A 648 -16.24 12.68 31.84
C ILE A 648 -16.96 11.33 31.77
N GLY A 649 -16.48 10.42 30.92
CA GLY A 649 -17.01 9.06 30.84
C GLY A 649 -16.91 8.32 32.16
N ALA A 650 -15.73 8.33 32.77
CA ALA A 650 -15.46 7.60 34.01
C ALA A 650 -16.28 8.07 35.21
N LEU A 651 -16.68 9.36 35.25
CA LEU A 651 -17.58 9.88 36.29
C LEU A 651 -18.94 9.18 36.31
N GLY A 652 -19.41 8.72 35.16
CA GLY A 652 -20.70 8.05 35.04
C GLY A 652 -20.69 6.57 35.39
N PHE A 653 -19.53 5.89 35.35
CA PHE A 653 -19.48 4.43 35.45
C PHE A 653 -20.22 3.85 36.66
N PRO A 654 -20.02 4.37 37.90
CA PRO A 654 -20.65 3.82 39.10
C PRO A 654 -22.19 3.87 39.08
N LEU A 655 -22.80 4.68 38.21
CA LEU A 655 -24.25 4.84 38.11
C LEU A 655 -24.92 3.56 37.56
N SER A 656 -24.21 2.78 36.75
CA SER A 656 -24.76 1.56 36.16
C SER A 656 -24.97 0.49 37.23
N GLY A 657 -23.93 0.12 37.97
CA GLY A 657 -24.02 -0.84 39.07
C GLY A 657 -24.95 -0.36 40.20
N SER A 658 -24.88 0.93 40.59
CA SER A 658 -25.74 1.48 41.64
C SER A 658 -27.23 1.44 41.25
N GLY A 659 -27.55 1.75 39.99
CA GLY A 659 -28.91 1.72 39.46
C GLY A 659 -29.53 0.34 39.57
N PHE A 660 -28.79 -0.69 39.17
CA PHE A 660 -29.26 -2.07 39.27
C PHE A 660 -29.34 -2.58 40.70
N TYR A 661 -28.38 -2.21 41.56
CA TYR A 661 -28.43 -2.57 42.98
C TYR A 661 -29.67 -1.98 43.66
N VAL A 662 -29.91 -0.68 43.48
CA VAL A 662 -31.04 0.03 44.11
C VAL A 662 -32.36 -0.51 43.59
N ASN A 663 -32.45 -0.81 42.30
CA ASN A 663 -33.63 -1.45 41.73
C ASN A 663 -33.86 -2.85 42.30
N SER A 664 -32.83 -3.69 42.32
CA SER A 664 -32.94 -5.08 42.76
C SER A 664 -33.20 -5.22 44.26
N LYS A 665 -32.67 -4.31 45.09
CA LYS A 665 -32.81 -4.36 46.55
C LYS A 665 -34.05 -3.64 47.06
N TYR A 666 -34.37 -2.48 46.47
CA TYR A 666 -35.42 -1.58 46.97
C TYR A 666 -36.60 -1.41 46.00
N GLY A 667 -36.56 -2.02 44.81
CA GLY A 667 -37.63 -1.93 43.81
C GLY A 667 -37.73 -0.57 43.09
N ILE A 668 -36.77 0.34 43.30
CA ILE A 668 -36.84 1.71 42.77
C ILE A 668 -36.45 1.71 41.28
N GLN A 669 -37.43 1.78 40.38
CA GLN A 669 -37.22 1.71 38.93
C GLN A 669 -36.76 3.03 38.29
N TRP A 670 -37.29 4.17 38.77
CA TRP A 670 -36.96 5.47 38.19
C TRP A 670 -35.47 5.80 38.29
N TYR A 671 -34.84 5.43 39.42
CA TYR A 671 -33.41 5.67 39.64
C TYR A 671 -32.55 4.90 38.65
N LEU A 672 -32.90 3.64 38.34
CA LEU A 672 -32.19 2.84 37.33
C LEU A 672 -32.27 3.51 35.95
N ILE A 673 -33.45 3.97 35.53
CA ILE A 673 -33.65 4.65 34.24
C ILE A 673 -32.85 5.96 34.19
N PHE A 674 -32.94 6.77 35.25
CA PHE A 674 -32.21 8.03 35.37
C PHE A 674 -30.68 7.81 35.36
N ALA A 675 -30.18 6.91 36.20
CA ALA A 675 -28.77 6.58 36.31
C ALA A 675 -28.20 6.07 34.98
N LYS A 676 -28.95 5.21 34.28
CA LYS A 676 -28.60 4.73 32.94
C LYS A 676 -28.64 5.82 31.87
N GLY A 677 -29.57 6.77 31.96
CA GLY A 677 -29.61 7.95 31.09
C GLY A 677 -28.36 8.84 31.23
N ILE A 678 -27.94 9.14 32.46
CA ILE A 678 -26.71 9.91 32.75
C ILE A 678 -25.45 9.12 32.35
N TYR A 679 -25.43 7.81 32.64
CA TYR A 679 -24.36 6.93 32.15
C TYR A 679 -24.27 6.94 30.62
N GLY A 680 -25.40 7.02 29.91
CA GLY A 680 -25.41 7.17 28.44
C GLY A 680 -24.73 8.45 27.96
N ILE A 681 -25.04 9.59 28.59
CA ILE A 681 -24.41 10.88 28.26
C ILE A 681 -22.89 10.81 28.47
N THR A 682 -22.47 10.31 29.62
CA THR A 682 -21.05 10.27 30.01
C THR A 682 -20.28 9.22 29.19
N SER A 683 -20.77 7.99 29.09
CA SER A 683 -20.10 6.90 28.35
C SER A 683 -19.93 7.18 26.85
N ALA A 684 -20.77 8.03 26.25
CA ALA A 684 -20.57 8.48 24.87
C ALA A 684 -19.25 9.22 24.68
N PHE A 685 -18.83 10.06 25.64
CA PHE A 685 -17.51 10.72 25.58
C PHE A 685 -16.37 9.70 25.58
N LEU A 686 -16.46 8.65 26.39
CA LEU A 686 -15.49 7.56 26.40
C LEU A 686 -15.46 6.86 25.04
N TYR A 687 -16.62 6.49 24.49
CA TYR A 687 -16.66 5.74 23.22
C TYR A 687 -16.08 6.51 22.04
N ILE A 688 -16.35 7.81 21.96
CA ILE A 688 -15.74 8.66 20.94
C ILE A 688 -14.23 8.75 21.16
N ALA A 689 -13.79 8.96 22.41
CA ALA A 689 -12.38 9.08 22.77
C ALA A 689 -11.59 7.79 22.48
N GLU A 690 -12.16 6.63 22.82
CA GLU A 690 -11.61 5.31 22.51
C GLU A 690 -11.50 5.10 21.00
N ALA A 691 -12.57 5.34 20.24
CA ALA A 691 -12.55 5.18 18.79
C ALA A 691 -11.46 6.05 18.14
N ALA A 692 -11.34 7.32 18.56
CA ALA A 692 -10.32 8.23 18.07
C ALA A 692 -8.89 7.77 18.44
N ALA A 693 -8.67 7.34 19.68
CA ALA A 693 -7.36 6.86 20.13
C ALA A 693 -6.94 5.57 19.43
N MET A 694 -7.86 4.62 19.30
CA MET A 694 -7.60 3.27 18.79
C MET A 694 -7.19 3.25 17.32
N ILE A 695 -7.79 4.11 16.50
CA ILE A 695 -7.50 4.17 15.07
C ILE A 695 -6.21 4.98 14.81
N SER A 696 -5.95 5.98 15.66
CA SER A 696 -4.92 6.99 15.37
C SER A 696 -3.60 6.80 16.11
N TYR A 697 -3.60 6.19 17.31
CA TYR A 697 -2.38 6.05 18.11
C TYR A 697 -1.41 5.00 17.55
N PRO A 698 -1.85 3.80 17.11
CA PRO A 698 -0.95 2.77 16.57
C PRO A 698 -0.41 3.10 15.16
N GLU A 699 0.76 2.54 14.82
CA GLU A 699 1.29 2.59 13.45
C GLU A 699 0.42 1.75 12.49
N GLU A 700 0.28 2.18 11.22
CA GLU A 700 -0.62 1.52 10.24
C GLU A 700 -0.32 0.02 10.07
N HIS A 701 0.96 -0.35 9.96
CA HIS A 701 1.39 -1.73 9.80
C HIS A 701 1.23 -2.61 11.06
N ARG A 702 0.83 -2.02 12.21
CA ARG A 702 0.53 -2.72 13.47
C ARG A 702 -0.92 -2.50 13.95
N ARG A 703 -1.73 -1.79 13.17
CA ARG A 703 -3.09 -1.35 13.54
C ARG A 703 -3.99 -2.53 13.92
N GLY A 704 -4.02 -3.60 13.13
CA GLY A 704 -4.84 -4.79 13.41
C GLY A 704 -4.48 -5.52 14.71
N ARG A 705 -3.18 -5.60 15.05
CA ARG A 705 -2.70 -6.15 16.33
C ARG A 705 -3.16 -5.32 17.54
N TYR A 706 -3.01 -4.00 17.49
CA TYR A 706 -3.43 -3.14 18.60
C TYR A 706 -4.97 -3.07 18.75
N ILE A 707 -5.71 -3.08 17.64
CA ILE A 707 -7.17 -3.22 17.64
C ILE A 707 -7.57 -4.54 18.29
N SER A 708 -6.92 -5.64 17.93
CA SER A 708 -7.20 -6.97 18.50
C SER A 708 -6.90 -7.04 20.01
N ILE A 709 -5.82 -6.39 20.47
CA ILE A 709 -5.51 -6.26 21.91
C ILE A 709 -6.62 -5.46 22.62
N TRP A 710 -7.09 -4.36 22.05
CA TRP A 710 -8.20 -3.57 22.61
C TRP A 710 -9.51 -4.35 22.70
N VAL A 711 -9.91 -5.04 21.63
CA VAL A 711 -11.09 -5.92 21.65
C VAL A 711 -10.93 -7.01 22.72
N GLY A 712 -9.73 -7.60 22.84
CA GLY A 712 -9.42 -8.57 23.89
C GLY A 712 -9.56 -7.98 25.30
N MET A 713 -9.03 -6.78 25.54
CA MET A 713 -9.09 -6.09 26.83
C MET A 713 -10.53 -5.74 27.24
N ARG A 714 -11.35 -5.28 26.29
CA ARG A 714 -12.78 -5.03 26.53
C ARG A 714 -13.54 -6.31 26.91
N ASN A 715 -13.13 -7.46 26.40
CA ASN A 715 -13.74 -8.73 26.75
C ASN A 715 -13.31 -9.27 28.12
N VAL A 716 -12.09 -8.97 28.60
CA VAL A 716 -11.61 -9.42 29.93
C VAL A 716 -12.56 -8.99 31.05
N GLY A 717 -13.10 -7.78 30.97
CA GLY A 717 -14.09 -7.32 31.95
C GLY A 717 -15.39 -8.12 31.93
N SER A 718 -15.88 -8.51 30.75
CA SER A 718 -17.04 -9.38 30.63
C SER A 718 -16.77 -10.81 31.13
N ILE A 719 -15.55 -11.34 30.94
CA ILE A 719 -15.12 -12.63 31.49
C ILE A 719 -15.11 -12.59 33.02
N ILE A 720 -14.44 -11.59 33.61
CA ILE A 720 -14.34 -11.46 35.07
C ILE A 720 -15.73 -11.25 35.68
N GLY A 721 -16.53 -10.35 35.09
CA GLY A 721 -17.90 -10.09 35.56
C GLY A 721 -18.81 -11.32 35.41
N GLY A 722 -18.68 -12.06 34.32
CA GLY A 722 -19.36 -13.33 34.09
C GLY A 722 -18.97 -14.40 35.12
N ALA A 723 -17.66 -14.55 35.40
CA ALA A 723 -17.15 -15.52 36.37
C ALA A 723 -17.65 -15.23 37.80
N ILE A 724 -17.61 -13.96 38.22
CA ILE A 724 -18.13 -13.52 39.52
C ILE A 724 -19.63 -13.81 39.61
N THR A 725 -20.39 -13.44 38.59
CA THR A 725 -21.84 -13.66 38.60
C THR A 725 -22.18 -15.14 38.61
N TYR A 726 -21.46 -15.95 37.86
CA TYR A 726 -21.64 -17.40 37.85
C TYR A 726 -21.35 -17.99 39.23
N GLY A 727 -20.22 -17.64 39.86
CA GLY A 727 -19.88 -18.10 41.21
C GLY A 727 -20.94 -17.73 42.25
N LEU A 728 -21.45 -16.50 42.22
CA LEU A 728 -22.47 -16.02 43.16
C LEU A 728 -23.86 -16.63 42.93
N ASN A 729 -24.13 -17.18 41.75
CA ASN A 729 -25.46 -17.67 41.37
C ASN A 729 -25.50 -19.15 41.00
N ILE A 730 -24.41 -19.90 41.15
CA ILE A 730 -24.30 -21.31 40.74
C ILE A 730 -25.36 -22.22 41.38
N LYS A 731 -25.83 -21.84 42.59
CA LYS A 731 -26.87 -22.56 43.33
C LYS A 731 -28.31 -22.23 42.87
N ASN A 732 -28.51 -21.19 42.07
CA ASN A 732 -29.83 -20.75 41.62
C ASN A 732 -30.18 -21.33 40.23
N ASN A 733 -30.98 -22.39 40.22
CA ASN A 733 -31.38 -23.14 39.02
C ASN A 733 -32.77 -22.79 38.48
N GLY A 734 -33.43 -21.79 39.07
CA GLY A 734 -34.79 -21.39 38.70
C GLY A 734 -34.87 -20.12 37.85
N ALA A 735 -36.09 -19.58 37.75
CA ALA A 735 -36.33 -18.21 37.28
C ALA A 735 -36.06 -17.19 38.41
N GLY A 736 -35.84 -15.92 38.07
CA GLY A 736 -35.64 -14.84 39.04
C GLY A 736 -34.41 -13.98 38.73
N GLY A 737 -34.08 -13.10 39.68
CA GLY A 737 -32.92 -12.21 39.57
C GLY A 737 -31.62 -12.84 40.09
N VAL A 738 -30.49 -12.23 39.73
CA VAL A 738 -29.18 -12.54 40.30
C VAL A 738 -29.05 -11.97 41.71
N SER A 739 -28.09 -12.47 42.48
CA SER A 739 -27.74 -11.93 43.81
C SER A 739 -27.45 -10.43 43.77
N THR A 740 -28.00 -9.66 44.72
CA THR A 740 -27.75 -8.21 44.85
C THR A 740 -26.27 -7.89 45.08
N ASN A 741 -25.51 -8.83 45.67
CA ASN A 741 -24.07 -8.67 45.88
C ASN A 741 -23.30 -8.56 44.56
N THR A 742 -23.83 -9.12 43.47
CA THR A 742 -23.27 -9.01 42.12
C THR A 742 -23.11 -7.54 41.73
N TYR A 743 -24.12 -6.70 41.98
CA TYR A 743 -24.11 -5.30 41.61
C TYR A 743 -23.16 -4.45 42.47
N LEU A 744 -22.95 -4.80 43.75
CA LEU A 744 -21.98 -4.13 44.61
C LEU A 744 -20.53 -4.38 44.14
N VAL A 745 -20.24 -5.59 43.67
CA VAL A 745 -18.94 -5.93 43.11
C VAL A 745 -18.69 -5.16 41.80
N PHE A 746 -19.70 -5.05 40.93
CA PHE A 746 -19.62 -4.23 39.72
C PHE A 746 -19.42 -2.74 40.04
N LEU A 747 -20.16 -2.20 40.99
CA LEU A 747 -20.01 -0.82 41.46
C LEU A 747 -18.57 -0.51 41.92
N GLY A 748 -17.96 -1.43 42.68
CA GLY A 748 -16.56 -1.28 43.12
C GLY A 748 -15.56 -1.23 41.96
N MET A 749 -15.75 -2.06 40.93
CA MET A 749 -14.91 -2.06 39.73
C MET A 749 -15.15 -0.82 38.85
N GLU A 750 -16.39 -0.34 38.77
CA GLU A 750 -16.76 0.89 38.06
C GLU A 750 -16.03 2.13 38.62
N CYS A 751 -15.79 2.17 39.93
CA CYS A 751 -15.05 3.27 40.59
C CYS A 751 -13.56 3.37 40.20
N ILE A 752 -12.96 2.32 39.63
CA ILE A 752 -11.55 2.32 39.21
C ILE A 752 -11.33 3.23 37.99
N GLY A 753 -12.38 3.47 37.20
CA GLY A 753 -12.27 4.21 35.94
C GLY A 753 -11.74 5.63 36.12
N LEU A 754 -12.24 6.37 37.11
CA LEU A 754 -11.87 7.78 37.26
C LEU A 754 -10.37 7.96 37.64
N PRO A 755 -9.83 7.23 38.63
CA PRO A 755 -8.38 7.20 38.88
C PRO A 755 -7.56 6.83 37.64
N ALA A 756 -8.00 5.85 36.85
CA ALA A 756 -7.30 5.44 35.63
C ALA A 756 -7.31 6.55 34.57
N ALA A 757 -8.41 7.30 34.41
CA ALA A 757 -8.50 8.39 33.44
C ALA A 757 -7.45 9.50 33.68
N PHE A 758 -7.08 9.76 34.93
CA PHE A 758 -6.02 10.73 35.27
C PHE A 758 -4.62 10.29 34.80
N LEU A 759 -4.43 9.01 34.48
CA LEU A 759 -3.16 8.49 33.96
C LEU A 759 -3.00 8.68 32.45
N LEU A 760 -4.03 9.19 31.75
CA LEU A 760 -3.95 9.45 30.32
C LEU A 760 -3.11 10.70 30.02
N THR A 761 -2.20 10.54 29.06
CA THR A 761 -1.39 11.63 28.53
C THR A 761 -2.22 12.43 27.52
N ARG A 762 -2.04 13.76 27.48
CA ARG A 762 -2.57 14.60 26.39
C ARG A 762 -2.10 14.07 25.04
N THR A 763 -3.02 13.85 24.09
CA THR A 763 -2.75 13.23 22.78
C THR A 763 -1.53 13.83 22.06
N ARG A 764 -1.37 15.15 22.07
CA ARG A 764 -0.23 15.88 21.48
C ARG A 764 1.16 15.47 22.03
N LYS A 765 1.20 14.81 23.20
CA LYS A 765 2.42 14.34 23.86
C LYS A 765 2.61 12.82 23.78
N VAL A 766 1.68 12.09 23.15
CA VAL A 766 1.79 10.63 22.99
C VAL A 766 2.85 10.31 21.95
N ILE A 767 3.68 9.30 22.24
CA ILE A 767 4.84 8.93 21.42
C ILE A 767 4.65 7.51 20.90
N ARG A 768 4.71 7.36 19.57
CA ARG A 768 4.68 6.07 18.85
C ARG A 768 6.01 5.35 18.95
N SER A 769 6.02 4.06 18.63
CA SER A 769 7.23 3.24 18.75
C SER A 769 8.28 3.54 17.67
N ASP A 770 7.87 4.19 16.60
CA ASP A 770 8.71 4.74 15.52
C ASP A 770 9.34 6.12 15.86
N GLY A 771 9.11 6.65 17.08
CA GLY A 771 9.67 7.92 17.53
C GLY A 771 8.89 9.17 17.13
N TRP A 772 7.72 9.00 16.50
CA TRP A 772 6.86 10.10 16.04
C TRP A 772 5.65 10.35 16.96
N GLY A 773 4.99 11.49 16.76
CA GLY A 773 3.71 11.81 17.38
C GLY A 773 2.52 11.12 16.71
N VAL A 774 1.36 11.23 17.34
CA VAL A 774 0.10 10.79 16.76
C VAL A 774 -0.33 11.75 15.63
N PRO A 775 -0.87 11.28 14.49
CA PRO A 775 -1.36 12.12 13.39
C PRO A 775 -2.50 13.03 13.86
N MET A 776 -2.39 14.35 13.68
CA MET A 776 -3.41 15.32 14.12
C MET A 776 -3.55 16.44 13.09
N LEU A 777 -4.78 16.74 12.68
CA LEU A 777 -5.09 17.92 11.86
C LEU A 777 -5.05 19.20 12.71
N ALA A 778 -4.85 20.34 12.02
CA ALA A 778 -4.96 21.67 12.59
C ALA A 778 -6.31 21.86 13.30
N LYS A 779 -6.31 22.67 14.37
CA LYS A 779 -7.54 22.90 15.14
C LYS A 779 -8.51 23.76 14.33
N LYS A 780 -9.56 23.15 13.79
CA LYS A 780 -10.64 23.86 13.11
C LYS A 780 -11.58 24.57 14.08
N SER A 781 -12.30 25.57 13.58
CA SER A 781 -13.39 26.18 14.34
C SER A 781 -14.51 25.18 14.59
N TRP A 782 -15.19 25.29 15.74
CA TRP A 782 -16.30 24.40 16.10
C TRP A 782 -17.41 24.38 15.04
N LYS A 783 -17.69 25.54 14.41
CA LYS A 783 -18.66 25.65 13.32
C LYS A 783 -18.25 24.79 12.11
N LYS A 784 -16.97 24.85 11.71
CA LYS A 784 -16.46 24.07 10.58
C LYS A 784 -16.45 22.58 10.90
N GLU A 785 -16.10 22.16 12.12
CA GLU A 785 -16.18 20.76 12.56
C GLU A 785 -17.61 20.20 12.48
N VAL A 786 -18.61 20.98 12.91
CA VAL A 786 -20.03 20.56 12.79
C VAL A 786 -20.47 20.47 11.33
N GLN A 787 -20.01 21.38 10.46
CA GLN A 787 -20.28 21.32 9.04
C GLN A 787 -19.66 20.07 8.40
N LEU A 788 -18.38 19.81 8.64
CA LEU A 788 -17.68 18.63 8.12
C LEU A 788 -18.27 17.31 8.63
N LEU A 789 -18.73 17.29 9.88
CA LEU A 789 -19.49 16.16 10.44
C LEU A 789 -20.79 15.93 9.66
N TRP A 790 -21.50 16.99 9.29
CA TRP A 790 -22.74 16.89 8.52
C TRP A 790 -22.51 16.45 7.08
N GLU A 791 -21.41 16.91 6.46
CA GLU A 791 -20.97 16.44 5.15
C GLU A 791 -20.62 14.95 5.18
N HIS A 792 -19.87 14.51 6.20
CA HIS A 792 -19.51 13.11 6.38
C HIS A 792 -20.72 12.18 6.53
N HIS A 793 -21.80 12.65 7.18
CA HIS A 793 -23.06 11.91 7.27
C HIS A 793 -23.76 11.71 5.92
N LYS A 794 -23.56 12.63 4.97
CA LYS A 794 -24.17 12.59 3.64
C LYS A 794 -23.34 11.79 2.63
N GLU A 795 -22.10 11.46 2.96
CA GLU A 795 -21.26 10.64 2.10
C GLU A 795 -21.95 9.31 1.79
N LYS A 796 -21.99 8.96 0.50
CA LYS A 796 -22.63 7.73 0.00
C LYS A 796 -22.17 6.49 0.77
N ARG A 797 -20.87 6.39 1.07
CA ARG A 797 -20.30 5.27 1.82
C ARG A 797 -20.82 5.21 3.25
N THR A 798 -20.83 6.34 3.96
CA THR A 798 -21.38 6.43 5.32
C THR A 798 -22.84 5.99 5.33
N LEU A 799 -23.64 6.48 4.39
CA LEU A 799 -25.06 6.10 4.26
C LEU A 799 -25.24 4.59 4.02
N MET A 800 -24.40 3.97 3.18
CA MET A 800 -24.43 2.52 2.95
C MET A 800 -24.00 1.71 4.18
N LEU A 801 -23.17 2.28 5.06
CA LEU A 801 -22.72 1.60 6.28
C LEU A 801 -23.67 1.79 7.49
N ILE A 802 -24.57 2.77 7.49
CA ILE A 802 -25.54 2.98 8.59
C ILE A 802 -26.31 1.70 8.96
N PRO A 803 -26.86 0.92 8.00
CA PRO A 803 -27.58 -0.30 8.34
C PRO A 803 -26.72 -1.34 9.07
N ILE A 804 -25.44 -1.52 8.70
CA ILE A 804 -24.56 -2.43 9.43
C ILE A 804 -24.21 -1.88 10.82
N TYR A 805 -24.05 -0.56 10.96
CA TYR A 805 -23.83 0.05 12.28
C TYR A 805 -24.99 -0.22 13.23
N ILE A 806 -26.23 -0.01 12.78
CA ILE A 806 -27.42 -0.33 13.57
C ILE A 806 -27.44 -1.83 13.93
N LEU A 807 -27.08 -2.70 12.98
CA LEU A 807 -27.13 -4.15 13.14
C LEU A 807 -26.14 -4.69 14.19
N THR A 808 -24.91 -4.16 14.25
CA THR A 808 -23.79 -4.70 15.05
C THR A 808 -24.17 -5.02 16.49
N TYR A 809 -24.93 -4.14 17.15
CA TYR A 809 -25.40 -4.33 18.53
C TYR A 809 -26.92 -4.37 18.68
N PHE A 810 -27.68 -4.41 17.58
CA PHE A 810 -29.13 -4.61 17.66
C PHE A 810 -29.46 -5.91 18.42
N GLY A 811 -28.64 -6.95 18.31
CA GLY A 811 -28.89 -8.22 18.98
C GLY A 811 -28.90 -8.16 20.51
N ASP A 812 -28.29 -7.16 21.15
CA ASP A 812 -28.06 -7.17 22.62
C ASP A 812 -29.37 -7.21 23.42
N GLY A 813 -30.33 -6.35 23.05
CA GLY A 813 -31.64 -6.30 23.69
C GLY A 813 -32.47 -7.56 23.41
N VAL A 814 -32.37 -8.09 22.20
CA VAL A 814 -33.12 -9.26 21.76
C VAL A 814 -32.60 -10.53 22.45
N TRP A 815 -31.29 -10.77 22.41
CA TRP A 815 -30.64 -11.93 23.03
C TRP A 815 -30.66 -11.88 24.54
N GLY A 816 -30.52 -10.69 25.14
CA GLY A 816 -30.67 -10.53 26.60
C GLY A 816 -32.08 -10.91 27.07
N THR A 817 -33.11 -10.52 26.30
CA THR A 817 -34.51 -10.86 26.59
C THR A 817 -34.77 -12.35 26.37
N TYR A 818 -34.28 -12.91 25.27
CA TYR A 818 -34.33 -14.35 24.99
C TYR A 818 -33.73 -15.17 26.14
N ALA A 819 -32.51 -14.84 26.57
CA ALA A 819 -31.85 -15.54 27.67
C ALA A 819 -32.64 -15.43 28.97
N SER A 820 -33.12 -14.23 29.33
CA SER A 820 -33.91 -13.99 30.54
C SER A 820 -35.21 -14.79 30.60
N LEU A 821 -35.84 -15.05 29.45
CA LEU A 821 -37.14 -15.71 29.38
C LEU A 821 -37.03 -17.23 29.25
N HIS A 822 -35.92 -17.74 28.71
CA HIS A 822 -35.81 -19.15 28.33
C HIS A 822 -34.76 -19.93 29.13
N PHE A 823 -33.84 -19.27 29.85
CA PHE A 823 -32.77 -19.92 30.61
C PHE A 823 -32.84 -19.66 32.12
N SER A 824 -32.33 -20.61 32.92
CA SER A 824 -32.21 -20.45 34.38
C SER A 824 -31.20 -19.36 34.76
N VAL A 825 -31.23 -18.88 36.01
CA VAL A 825 -30.27 -17.86 36.49
C VAL A 825 -28.82 -18.33 36.32
N ARG A 826 -28.47 -19.52 36.81
CA ARG A 826 -27.10 -20.06 36.66
C ARG A 826 -26.70 -20.30 35.21
N ALA A 827 -27.63 -20.70 34.34
CA ALA A 827 -27.34 -20.94 32.93
C ALA A 827 -27.05 -19.63 32.17
N ARG A 828 -27.76 -18.55 32.47
CA ARG A 828 -27.46 -17.20 31.96
C ARG A 828 -26.09 -16.72 32.43
N ALA A 829 -25.80 -16.88 33.72
CA ALA A 829 -24.52 -16.50 34.30
C ALA A 829 -23.36 -17.30 33.68
N PHE A 830 -23.55 -18.61 33.45
CA PHE A 830 -22.57 -19.45 32.76
C PHE A 830 -22.35 -18.99 31.30
N SER A 831 -23.43 -18.72 30.55
CA SER A 831 -23.35 -18.19 29.20
C SER A 831 -22.55 -16.88 29.13
N ASN A 832 -22.78 -15.99 30.09
CA ASN A 832 -22.12 -14.69 30.19
C ASN A 832 -20.63 -14.79 30.57
N PHE A 833 -20.20 -15.93 31.12
CA PHE A 833 -18.78 -16.25 31.33
C PHE A 833 -18.15 -16.91 30.09
N LEU A 834 -18.77 -17.98 29.60
CA LEU A 834 -18.19 -18.82 28.55
C LEU A 834 -18.15 -18.12 27.18
N GLY A 835 -19.19 -17.34 26.84
CA GLY A 835 -19.25 -16.64 25.56
C GLY A 835 -18.08 -15.68 25.34
N PRO A 836 -17.87 -14.69 26.23
CA PRO A 836 -16.72 -13.78 26.14
C PRO A 836 -15.36 -14.49 26.20
N LEU A 837 -15.24 -15.57 26.97
CA LEU A 837 -14.01 -16.36 27.05
C LEU A 837 -13.63 -16.95 25.68
N LEU A 838 -14.59 -17.54 24.97
CA LEU A 838 -14.36 -18.07 23.64
C LEU A 838 -14.12 -16.95 22.61
N ALA A 839 -14.84 -15.83 22.72
CA ALA A 839 -14.65 -14.68 21.84
C ALA A 839 -13.23 -14.08 21.95
N VAL A 840 -12.64 -14.00 23.15
CA VAL A 840 -11.24 -13.55 23.34
C VAL A 840 -10.24 -14.42 22.61
N VAL A 841 -10.51 -15.71 22.50
CA VAL A 841 -9.62 -16.65 21.81
C VAL A 841 -9.84 -16.60 20.30
N ILE A 842 -11.09 -16.56 19.84
CA ILE A 842 -11.45 -16.66 18.42
C ILE A 842 -11.18 -15.35 17.66
N ASN A 843 -11.50 -14.20 18.25
CA ASN A 843 -11.41 -12.92 17.54
C ASN A 843 -10.00 -12.54 17.06
N PRO A 844 -8.90 -12.84 17.80
CA PRO A 844 -7.54 -12.65 17.29
C PRO A 844 -7.22 -13.45 16.01
N PHE A 845 -7.77 -14.66 15.85
CA PHE A 845 -7.60 -15.42 14.60
C PHE A 845 -8.31 -14.72 13.44
N PHE A 846 -9.50 -14.16 13.67
CA PHE A 846 -10.19 -13.35 12.68
C PHE A 846 -9.41 -12.07 12.33
N GLY A 847 -8.81 -11.40 13.33
CA GLY A 847 -7.87 -10.30 13.10
C GLY A 847 -6.66 -10.70 12.26
N ALA A 848 -6.09 -11.88 12.51
CA ALA A 848 -4.97 -12.40 11.73
C ALA A 848 -5.33 -12.62 10.24
N ILE A 849 -6.57 -13.03 9.94
CA ILE A 849 -7.09 -13.12 8.56
C ILE A 849 -7.11 -11.72 7.90
N LEU A 850 -7.56 -10.70 8.63
CA LEU A 850 -7.61 -9.31 8.14
C LEU A 850 -6.22 -8.65 8.03
N ASP A 851 -5.21 -9.22 8.68
CA ASP A 851 -3.81 -8.76 8.66
C ASP A 851 -2.90 -9.58 7.70
N MET A 852 -3.46 -10.48 6.89
CA MET A 852 -2.69 -11.29 5.94
C MET A 852 -1.90 -10.41 4.96
N LYS A 853 -0.57 -10.63 4.87
CA LYS A 853 0.33 -9.82 4.04
C LYS A 853 0.35 -10.22 2.56
N SER A 854 -0.08 -11.44 2.26
CA SER A 854 -0.13 -11.99 0.91
C SER A 854 -1.34 -11.54 0.10
N LEU A 855 -2.30 -10.82 0.71
CA LEU A 855 -3.57 -10.42 0.10
C LEU A 855 -3.79 -8.91 0.23
N GLY A 856 -4.35 -8.29 -0.81
CA GLY A 856 -4.77 -6.88 -0.79
C GLY A 856 -5.98 -6.62 0.12
N PRO A 857 -6.22 -5.37 0.56
CA PRO A 857 -7.31 -5.03 1.46
C PRO A 857 -8.68 -5.50 0.97
N ARG A 858 -9.01 -5.30 -0.32
CA ARG A 858 -10.29 -5.80 -0.87
C ARG A 858 -10.51 -7.30 -0.67
N THR A 859 -9.53 -8.13 -1.01
CA THR A 859 -9.64 -9.59 -0.88
C THR A 859 -9.81 -10.00 0.59
N LYS A 860 -9.08 -9.35 1.50
CA LYS A 860 -9.21 -9.56 2.95
C LYS A 860 -10.61 -9.18 3.46
N GLY A 861 -11.13 -8.05 2.98
CA GLY A 861 -12.49 -7.61 3.29
C GLY A 861 -13.55 -8.60 2.81
N ILE A 862 -13.40 -9.19 1.61
CA ILE A 862 -14.33 -10.20 1.07
C ILE A 862 -14.29 -11.49 1.90
N ILE A 863 -13.10 -11.97 2.26
CA ILE A 863 -12.95 -13.16 3.12
C ILE A 863 -13.58 -12.88 4.48
N GLY A 864 -13.22 -11.76 5.10
CA GLY A 864 -13.75 -11.34 6.40
C GLY A 864 -15.27 -11.20 6.41
N PHE A 865 -15.84 -10.66 5.33
CA PHE A 865 -17.29 -10.57 5.11
C PHE A 865 -17.95 -11.94 5.16
N TRP A 866 -17.51 -12.91 4.35
CA TRP A 866 -18.16 -14.23 4.31
C TRP A 866 -17.96 -15.04 5.58
N VAL A 867 -16.78 -14.96 6.20
CA VAL A 867 -16.47 -15.60 7.48
C VAL A 867 -17.39 -15.10 8.60
N TRP A 868 -17.86 -13.85 8.53
CA TRP A 868 -18.85 -13.29 9.48
C TRP A 868 -20.31 -13.51 9.06
N THR A 869 -20.64 -13.34 7.77
CA THR A 869 -22.02 -13.39 7.28
C THR A 869 -22.62 -14.79 7.37
N ILE A 870 -21.87 -15.84 7.02
CA ILE A 870 -22.40 -17.23 7.01
C ILE A 870 -22.82 -17.69 8.42
N PRO A 871 -21.97 -17.55 9.47
CA PRO A 871 -22.38 -17.88 10.83
C PRO A 871 -23.54 -17.01 11.34
N SER A 872 -23.55 -15.71 11.01
CA SER A 872 -24.61 -14.79 11.42
C SER A 872 -25.98 -15.14 10.82
N MET A 873 -26.00 -15.51 9.53
CA MET A 873 -27.22 -15.98 8.87
C MET A 873 -27.71 -17.30 9.48
N THR A 874 -26.78 -18.23 9.73
CA THR A 874 -27.09 -19.53 10.39
C THR A 874 -27.71 -19.31 11.76
N MET A 875 -27.16 -18.39 12.55
CA MET A 875 -27.67 -18.01 13.87
C MET A 875 -29.11 -17.47 13.79
N LEU A 876 -29.40 -16.57 12.86
CA LEU A 876 -30.73 -15.95 12.70
C LEU A 876 -31.79 -16.97 12.29
N ILE A 877 -31.44 -17.89 11.38
CA ILE A 877 -32.36 -18.97 10.98
C ILE A 877 -32.61 -19.92 12.15
N TRP A 878 -31.56 -20.32 12.87
CA TRP A 878 -31.67 -21.25 13.98
C TRP A 878 -32.52 -20.67 15.11
N VAL A 879 -32.31 -19.40 15.50
CA VAL A 879 -33.11 -18.82 16.59
C VAL A 879 -34.59 -18.73 16.26
N MET A 880 -34.97 -18.50 15.00
CA MET A 880 -36.37 -18.50 14.58
C MET A 880 -37.00 -19.90 14.72
N ILE A 881 -36.27 -20.96 14.41
CA ILE A 881 -36.70 -22.36 14.65
C ILE A 881 -36.87 -22.62 16.15
N ASN A 882 -35.95 -22.13 16.98
CA ASN A 882 -36.03 -22.29 18.42
C ASN A 882 -37.23 -21.52 19.01
N LEU A 883 -37.50 -20.30 18.55
CA LEU A 883 -38.68 -19.54 18.96
C LEU A 883 -39.98 -20.24 18.58
N HIS A 884 -40.04 -20.87 17.41
CA HIS A 884 -41.15 -21.74 17.00
C HIS A 884 -41.36 -22.93 17.92
N TRP A 885 -40.26 -23.58 18.31
CA TRP A 885 -40.34 -24.63 19.30
C TRP A 885 -40.84 -24.11 20.65
N PHE A 886 -40.31 -22.98 21.14
CA PHE A 886 -40.71 -22.37 22.41
C PHE A 886 -42.17 -21.91 22.45
N SER A 887 -42.77 -21.47 21.34
CA SER A 887 -44.20 -21.11 21.32
C SER A 887 -45.13 -22.30 21.59
N ASN A 888 -44.61 -23.52 21.49
CA ASN A 888 -45.33 -24.75 21.81
C ASN A 888 -44.95 -25.33 23.20
N GLN A 889 -44.24 -24.56 24.03
CA GLN A 889 -43.81 -24.97 25.38
C GLN A 889 -44.46 -24.10 26.47
N PRO A 890 -44.52 -24.57 27.73
CA PRO A 890 -45.01 -23.75 28.84
C PRO A 890 -44.15 -22.51 29.09
N ASP A 891 -44.79 -21.36 29.35
CA ASP A 891 -44.09 -20.09 29.66
C ASP A 891 -43.18 -20.15 30.89
N ALA A 892 -43.40 -21.12 31.78
CA ALA A 892 -42.59 -21.37 32.97
C ALA A 892 -41.30 -22.17 32.68
N LEU A 893 -41.15 -22.76 31.49
CA LEU A 893 -39.99 -23.58 31.14
C LEU A 893 -38.71 -22.74 31.14
N ARG A 894 -37.70 -23.18 31.92
CA ARG A 894 -36.35 -22.60 31.92
C ARG A 894 -35.35 -23.71 31.67
N LEU A 895 -34.55 -23.57 30.61
CA LEU A 895 -33.52 -24.54 30.27
C LEU A 895 -32.25 -24.27 31.08
N ASP A 896 -31.60 -25.35 31.48
CA ASP A 896 -30.39 -25.36 32.30
C ASP A 896 -29.34 -26.31 31.70
N TYR A 897 -28.06 -25.98 31.90
CA TYR A 897 -26.95 -26.83 31.43
C TYR A 897 -26.85 -28.15 32.19
N ALA A 898 -27.46 -28.26 33.38
CA ALA A 898 -27.53 -29.51 34.12
C ALA A 898 -28.74 -30.38 33.71
N HIS A 899 -28.65 -31.66 34.01
CA HIS A 899 -29.69 -32.66 33.75
C HIS A 899 -31.04 -32.25 34.42
N PRO A 900 -32.20 -32.46 33.78
CA PRO A 900 -32.42 -33.20 32.52
C PRO A 900 -32.39 -32.35 31.24
N THR A 901 -32.26 -31.02 31.34
CA THR A 901 -32.43 -30.13 30.17
C THR A 901 -31.16 -29.92 29.36
N THR A 902 -30.02 -30.54 29.71
CA THR A 902 -28.71 -30.27 29.10
C THR A 902 -28.72 -30.23 27.57
N GLY A 903 -29.27 -31.26 26.91
CA GLY A 903 -29.32 -31.32 25.44
C GLY A 903 -30.18 -30.22 24.82
N LEU A 904 -31.31 -29.90 25.45
CA LEU A 904 -32.19 -28.80 25.02
C LEU A 904 -31.53 -27.44 25.28
N TRP A 905 -30.83 -27.27 26.39
CA TRP A 905 -30.08 -26.05 26.69
C TRP A 905 -29.02 -25.81 25.64
N VAL A 906 -28.16 -26.81 25.32
CA VAL A 906 -27.13 -26.67 24.28
C VAL A 906 -27.74 -26.25 22.94
N ARG A 907 -28.79 -26.95 22.48
CA ARG A 907 -29.49 -26.62 21.21
C ARG A 907 -29.99 -25.17 21.17
N ASN A 908 -30.54 -24.67 22.27
CA ASN A 908 -31.16 -23.35 22.31
C ASN A 908 -30.18 -22.22 22.66
N TRP A 909 -29.07 -22.56 23.31
CA TRP A 909 -28.00 -21.66 23.71
C TRP A 909 -26.97 -21.44 22.61
N PHE A 910 -26.68 -22.45 21.78
CA PHE A 910 -25.62 -22.36 20.77
C PHE A 910 -25.77 -21.18 19.79
N PRO A 911 -26.99 -20.83 19.31
CA PRO A 911 -27.18 -19.60 18.53
C PRO A 911 -26.79 -18.31 19.29
N GLN A 912 -27.03 -18.25 20.60
CA GLN A 912 -26.57 -17.13 21.42
C GLN A 912 -25.04 -17.08 21.51
N LEU A 913 -24.36 -18.23 21.58
CA LEU A 913 -22.90 -18.29 21.53
C LEU A 913 -22.37 -17.75 20.19
N ILE A 914 -22.99 -18.16 19.08
CA ILE A 914 -22.65 -17.66 17.74
C ILE A 914 -22.83 -16.14 17.68
N TYR A 915 -23.91 -15.61 18.25
CA TYR A 915 -24.13 -14.16 18.37
C TYR A 915 -23.01 -13.45 19.13
N ILE A 916 -22.63 -13.96 20.31
CA ILE A 916 -21.58 -13.34 21.14
C ILE A 916 -20.26 -13.28 20.34
N ILE A 917 -19.86 -14.38 19.72
CA ILE A 917 -18.62 -14.44 18.93
C ILE A 917 -18.70 -13.52 17.70
N ASN A 918 -19.79 -13.61 16.93
CA ASN A 918 -19.95 -12.80 15.72
C ASN A 918 -20.11 -11.31 16.00
N GLY A 919 -20.67 -10.91 17.15
CA GLY A 919 -20.75 -9.51 17.56
C GLY A 919 -19.37 -8.86 17.67
N TRP A 920 -18.40 -9.58 18.24
CA TRP A 920 -17.00 -9.11 18.31
C TRP A 920 -16.29 -9.16 16.96
N MET A 921 -16.61 -10.15 16.11
CA MET A 921 -16.10 -10.19 14.74
C MET A 921 -16.66 -9.04 13.89
N SER A 922 -17.95 -8.72 13.99
CA SER A 922 -18.54 -7.56 13.29
C SER A 922 -17.86 -6.26 13.73
N GLN A 923 -17.58 -6.10 15.03
CA GLN A 923 -16.83 -4.95 15.51
C GLN A 923 -15.46 -4.85 14.84
N THR A 924 -14.71 -5.95 14.86
CA THR A 924 -13.38 -6.01 14.27
C THR A 924 -13.43 -5.72 12.77
N LEU A 925 -14.39 -6.28 12.04
CA LEU A 925 -14.56 -6.07 10.61
C LEU A 925 -14.92 -4.62 10.27
N VAL A 926 -15.90 -4.03 10.97
CA VAL A 926 -16.36 -2.66 10.69
C VAL A 926 -15.27 -1.64 11.03
N TYR A 927 -14.60 -1.76 12.19
CA TYR A 927 -13.46 -0.90 12.53
C TYR A 927 -12.31 -1.06 11.54
N TRP A 928 -12.04 -2.27 11.09
CA TRP A 928 -10.99 -2.53 10.10
C TRP A 928 -11.32 -1.88 8.75
N ILE A 929 -12.58 -1.99 8.28
CA ILE A 929 -13.07 -1.32 7.06
C ILE A 929 -12.96 0.19 7.18
N LEU A 930 -13.43 0.78 8.29
CA LEU A 930 -13.33 2.22 8.54
C LEU A 930 -11.88 2.70 8.55
N GLY A 931 -10.99 1.91 9.14
CA GLY A 931 -9.56 2.17 9.15
C GLY A 931 -8.86 2.09 7.79
N GLN A 932 -9.53 1.60 6.73
CA GLN A 932 -9.01 1.68 5.35
C GLN A 932 -9.31 3.02 4.68
N PHE A 933 -10.20 3.84 5.27
CA PHE A 933 -10.70 5.07 4.66
C PHE A 933 -10.35 6.34 5.42
N ALA A 934 -9.92 6.26 6.69
CA ALA A 934 -9.61 7.40 7.54
C ALA A 934 -8.23 7.29 8.21
N SER A 935 -7.57 8.44 8.43
CA SER A 935 -6.12 8.49 8.67
C SER A 935 -5.62 9.46 9.75
N ASP A 936 -6.39 10.47 10.16
CA ASP A 936 -6.05 11.40 11.26
C ASP A 936 -7.02 11.32 12.45
N VAL A 937 -6.60 11.82 13.62
CA VAL A 937 -7.41 11.81 14.86
C VAL A 937 -8.78 12.47 14.72
N ALA A 938 -8.89 13.60 14.03
CA ALA A 938 -10.15 14.36 13.94
C ALA A 938 -11.14 13.69 12.98
N THR A 939 -10.67 13.22 11.82
CA THR A 939 -11.48 12.44 10.88
C THR A 939 -11.85 11.08 11.47
N ASN A 940 -10.95 10.42 12.20
CA ASN A 940 -11.24 9.19 12.93
C ASN A 940 -12.23 9.41 14.07
N ALA A 941 -12.19 10.56 14.76
CA ALA A 941 -13.17 10.94 15.77
C ALA A 941 -14.55 11.23 15.16
N ARG A 942 -14.61 11.87 13.98
CA ARG A 942 -15.85 12.06 13.21
C ARG A 942 -16.43 10.71 12.78
N THR A 943 -15.64 9.92 12.05
CA THR A 943 -16.04 8.58 11.56
C THR A 943 -16.45 7.66 12.71
N GLY A 944 -15.63 7.60 13.77
CA GLY A 944 -15.92 6.84 14.99
C GLY A 944 -17.16 7.33 15.73
N GLY A 945 -17.38 8.65 15.81
CA GLY A 945 -18.58 9.25 16.40
C GLY A 945 -19.87 8.86 15.65
N VAL A 946 -19.86 9.00 14.32
CA VAL A 946 -20.98 8.59 13.46
C VAL A 946 -21.28 7.11 13.63
N PHE A 947 -20.27 6.27 13.51
CA PHE A 947 -20.38 4.83 13.74
C PHE A 947 -21.04 4.53 15.10
N ARG A 948 -20.47 5.03 16.20
CA ARG A 948 -20.98 4.78 17.56
C ARG A 948 -22.38 5.35 17.78
N SER A 949 -22.75 6.45 17.14
CA SER A 949 -24.11 6.99 17.22
C SER A 949 -25.14 6.04 16.61
N TRP A 950 -24.88 5.49 15.43
CA TRP A 950 -25.81 4.59 14.76
C TRP A 950 -25.88 3.21 15.41
N GLU A 951 -24.76 2.73 15.97
CA GLU A 951 -24.76 1.53 16.82
C GLU A 951 -25.67 1.71 18.05
N THR A 952 -25.54 2.85 18.74
CA THR A 952 -26.35 3.14 19.92
C THR A 952 -27.81 3.39 19.56
N VAL A 953 -28.12 3.92 18.37
CA VAL A 953 -29.50 3.94 17.84
C VAL A 953 -30.04 2.52 17.69
N GLY A 954 -29.27 1.59 17.12
CA GLY A 954 -29.66 0.18 17.00
C GLY A 954 -29.93 -0.48 18.34
N GLN A 955 -29.06 -0.25 19.32
CA GLN A 955 -29.27 -0.73 20.70
C GLN A 955 -30.51 -0.09 21.33
N ALA A 956 -30.71 1.22 21.20
CA ALA A 956 -31.86 1.93 21.75
C ALA A 956 -33.18 1.38 21.21
N ILE A 957 -33.26 1.15 19.88
CA ILE A 957 -34.43 0.54 19.24
C ILE A 957 -34.64 -0.88 19.75
N SER A 958 -33.58 -1.71 19.77
CA SER A 958 -33.67 -3.10 20.22
C SER A 958 -34.16 -3.22 21.65
N TYR A 959 -33.52 -2.53 22.59
CA TYR A 959 -33.92 -2.50 23.99
C TYR A 959 -35.31 -1.85 24.17
N GLY A 960 -35.63 -0.82 23.39
CA GLY A 960 -36.92 -0.14 23.41
C GLY A 960 -38.07 -1.09 23.04
N ILE A 961 -37.94 -1.83 21.93
CA ILE A 961 -38.91 -2.84 21.52
C ILE A 961 -39.05 -3.91 22.60
N ASN A 962 -37.93 -4.45 23.09
CA ASN A 962 -37.93 -5.51 24.11
C ASN A 962 -38.37 -5.04 25.51
N SER A 963 -38.57 -3.73 25.73
CA SER A 963 -39.16 -3.23 26.98
C SER A 963 -40.67 -3.48 27.07
N LYS A 964 -41.33 -3.71 25.92
CA LYS A 964 -42.79 -3.89 25.84
C LYS A 964 -43.27 -4.99 24.87
N ALA A 965 -42.38 -5.66 24.15
CA ALA A 965 -42.78 -6.66 23.17
C ALA A 965 -43.49 -7.86 23.83
N SER A 966 -44.75 -8.07 23.47
CA SER A 966 -45.53 -9.26 23.84
C SER A 966 -45.25 -10.44 22.92
N ASN A 967 -45.00 -10.18 21.63
CA ASN A 967 -44.65 -11.18 20.63
C ASN A 967 -43.13 -11.20 20.40
N LYS A 968 -42.48 -12.31 20.80
CA LYS A 968 -41.02 -12.47 20.76
C LYS A 968 -40.44 -12.71 19.37
N TYR A 969 -41.28 -12.97 18.36
CA TYR A 969 -40.84 -13.05 16.97
C TYR A 969 -40.57 -11.68 16.36
N ILE A 970 -41.28 -10.64 16.81
CA ILE A 970 -41.16 -9.30 16.22
C ILE A 970 -39.74 -8.74 16.36
N PRO A 971 -39.08 -8.77 17.53
CA PRO A 971 -37.72 -8.24 17.67
C PRO A 971 -36.69 -9.01 16.82
N PHE A 972 -36.75 -10.34 16.78
CA PHE A 972 -35.85 -11.16 15.95
C PHE A 972 -36.16 -11.05 14.45
N GLY A 973 -37.44 -10.86 14.08
CA GLY A 973 -37.86 -10.60 12.70
C GLY A 973 -37.32 -9.27 12.19
N ILE A 974 -37.40 -8.20 12.99
CA ILE A 974 -36.76 -6.91 12.68
C ILE A 974 -35.24 -7.08 12.59
N TYR A 975 -34.62 -7.83 13.50
CA TYR A 975 -33.18 -8.09 13.46
C TYR A 975 -32.77 -8.83 12.16
N THR A 976 -33.56 -9.81 11.73
CA THR A 976 -33.35 -10.56 10.48
C THR A 976 -33.58 -9.69 9.25
N GLY A 977 -34.62 -8.86 9.25
CA GLY A 977 -34.88 -7.91 8.16
C GLY A 977 -33.76 -6.88 8.02
N LEU A 978 -33.27 -6.35 9.15
CA LEU A 978 -32.11 -5.45 9.17
C LEU A 978 -30.87 -6.17 8.63
N PHE A 979 -30.61 -7.42 9.01
CA PHE A 979 -29.51 -8.22 8.46
C PHE A 979 -29.61 -8.34 6.93
N GLY A 980 -30.80 -8.62 6.40
CA GLY A 980 -31.05 -8.72 4.96
C GLY A 980 -30.79 -7.42 4.19
N ILE A 981 -30.97 -6.26 4.83
CA ILE A 981 -30.66 -4.94 4.24
C ILE A 981 -29.17 -4.62 4.38
N SER A 982 -28.58 -4.89 5.54
CA SER A 982 -27.20 -4.50 5.86
C SER A 982 -26.16 -5.29 5.09
N VAL A 983 -26.41 -6.59 4.84
CA VAL A 983 -25.44 -7.47 4.19
C VAL A 983 -25.12 -7.06 2.74
N PRO A 984 -26.10 -6.81 1.85
CA PRO A 984 -25.82 -6.31 0.50
C PRO A 984 -25.07 -4.98 0.50
N LEU A 985 -25.48 -4.04 1.35
CA LEU A 985 -24.86 -2.70 1.42
C LEU A 985 -23.43 -2.76 1.95
N LEU A 986 -23.18 -3.58 2.98
CA LEU A 986 -21.83 -3.84 3.48
C LEU A 986 -20.95 -4.47 2.40
N TYR A 987 -21.48 -5.43 1.63
CA TYR A 987 -20.73 -6.06 0.54
C TYR A 987 -20.32 -5.04 -0.53
N LEU A 988 -21.23 -4.13 -0.92
CA LEU A 988 -20.90 -3.05 -1.85
C LEU A 988 -19.75 -2.18 -1.35
N VAL A 989 -19.73 -1.84 -0.06
CA VAL A 989 -18.63 -1.07 0.54
C VAL A 989 -17.33 -1.87 0.59
N VAL A 990 -17.39 -3.18 0.88
CA VAL A 990 -16.23 -4.07 0.82
C VAL A 990 -15.62 -4.11 -0.59
N LEU A 991 -16.45 -4.06 -1.63
CA LEU A 991 -15.97 -4.00 -3.02
C LEU A 991 -15.31 -2.65 -3.37
N GLU A 992 -15.62 -1.57 -2.64
CA GLU A 992 -14.96 -0.26 -2.78
C GLU A 992 -13.57 -0.19 -2.12
N LEU A 993 -13.19 -1.19 -1.32
CA LEU A 993 -11.89 -1.21 -0.67
C LEU A 993 -10.74 -1.17 -1.70
N PRO A 994 -9.62 -0.50 -1.38
CA PRO A 994 -8.47 -0.43 -2.28
C PRO A 994 -7.88 -1.83 -2.52
N LYS A 995 -7.31 -2.03 -3.71
CA LYS A 995 -6.62 -3.28 -4.07
C LYS A 995 -5.22 -3.36 -3.45
N GLU A 996 -4.59 -2.21 -3.18
CA GLU A 996 -3.24 -2.07 -2.60
C GLU A 996 -3.26 -1.28 -1.28
N ASN A 997 -2.16 -1.36 -0.52
CA ASN A 997 -2.00 -0.65 0.75
C ASN A 997 -1.51 0.80 0.51
N ARG A 998 -1.96 1.77 1.31
CA ARG A 998 -1.62 3.20 1.15
C ARG A 998 -0.33 3.58 1.90
N ILE A 999 0.26 4.73 1.55
CA ILE A 999 1.48 5.34 2.13
C ILE A 999 1.08 6.61 2.92
N ALA A 1000 1.71 6.88 4.07
CA ALA A 1000 1.39 8.02 4.96
C ALA A 1000 2.38 9.21 4.85
N HIS A 1001 1.91 10.43 5.14
CA HIS A 1001 2.62 11.72 5.03
C HIS A 1001 3.04 12.31 6.41
N ILE A 1002 3.77 13.43 6.46
CA ILE A 1002 4.32 14.09 7.69
C ILE A 1002 3.84 15.56 7.72
N VAL A 1003 3.42 16.07 8.89
CA VAL A 1003 3.00 17.47 9.11
C VAL A 1003 3.74 18.13 10.28
N ASP A 1004 3.81 19.46 10.22
CA ASP A 1004 4.27 20.34 11.30
C ASP A 1004 3.21 20.57 12.41
N ASP A 1005 3.45 21.56 13.27
CA ASP A 1005 2.58 21.93 14.41
C ASP A 1005 1.27 22.60 14.01
N ASP A 1006 1.22 23.13 12.78
CA ASP A 1006 0.12 23.92 12.24
C ASP A 1006 -0.69 23.14 11.20
N GLY A 1007 -0.30 21.90 10.89
CA GLY A 1007 -1.02 20.99 10.00
C GLY A 1007 -0.58 21.07 8.54
N ASN A 1008 0.60 21.64 8.25
CA ASN A 1008 1.16 21.75 6.90
C ASN A 1008 2.04 20.53 6.57
N VAL A 1009 1.89 19.97 5.36
CA VAL A 1009 2.64 18.77 4.93
C VAL A 1009 4.10 19.13 4.70
N VAL A 1010 4.99 18.51 5.49
CA VAL A 1010 6.44 18.77 5.48
C VAL A 1010 7.28 17.59 4.99
N GLY A 1011 6.66 16.48 4.58
CA GLY A 1011 7.34 15.34 3.93
C GLY A 1011 6.50 14.05 3.86
N ASP A 1012 7.07 12.97 3.31
CA ASP A 1012 6.45 11.63 3.29
C ASP A 1012 7.09 10.72 4.34
N LEU A 1013 6.32 9.95 5.10
CA LEU A 1013 6.86 9.09 6.16
C LEU A 1013 7.74 7.96 5.60
N GLY A 1014 7.53 7.60 4.33
CA GLY A 1014 8.39 6.69 3.55
C GLY A 1014 9.70 7.32 3.04
N LYS A 1015 9.89 8.64 3.21
CA LYS A 1015 11.04 9.41 2.72
C LYS A 1015 11.86 10.08 3.83
N VAL A 1016 11.53 9.88 5.11
CA VAL A 1016 12.35 10.41 6.22
C VAL A 1016 13.66 9.64 6.31
N GLN A 1017 14.77 10.39 6.37
CA GLN A 1017 16.09 9.85 6.61
C GLN A 1017 16.09 8.85 7.80
N PRO A 1018 16.62 7.63 7.60
CA PRO A 1018 16.65 6.60 8.61
C PRO A 1018 17.59 6.92 9.76
N GLU A 1019 18.54 7.85 9.63
CA GLU A 1019 19.35 8.29 10.77
C GLU A 1019 18.49 9.01 11.82
N ALA A 1020 17.60 9.92 11.41
CA ALA A 1020 16.71 10.62 12.34
C ALA A 1020 15.66 9.71 12.99
N ALA A 1021 15.20 8.67 12.30
CA ALA A 1021 14.28 7.67 12.85
C ALA A 1021 15.02 6.60 13.68
N ALA A 1022 16.20 6.13 13.25
CA ALA A 1022 17.00 5.12 13.96
C ALA A 1022 17.62 5.68 15.24
N ASP A 1023 18.09 6.93 15.26
CA ASP A 1023 18.64 7.57 16.46
C ASP A 1023 17.55 7.86 17.50
N ARG A 1024 16.33 8.18 17.05
CA ARG A 1024 15.11 8.29 17.88
C ARG A 1024 14.60 6.95 18.42
N THR A 1025 14.69 5.89 17.61
CA THR A 1025 14.30 4.54 18.03
C THR A 1025 15.34 3.94 19.00
N ARG A 1026 16.64 4.23 18.81
CA ARG A 1026 17.73 3.89 19.74
C ARG A 1026 17.51 4.54 21.11
N THR A 1027 17.14 5.82 21.15
CA THR A 1027 16.83 6.54 22.39
C THR A 1027 15.59 6.03 23.12
N LEU A 1028 14.64 5.37 22.44
CA LEU A 1028 13.48 4.71 23.06
C LEU A 1028 13.80 3.30 23.62
N SER A 1029 14.84 2.63 23.08
CA SER A 1029 15.28 1.29 23.50
C SER A 1029 16.28 1.29 24.67
N LEU A 1030 16.92 2.43 24.94
CA LEU A 1030 17.68 2.72 26.15
C LEU A 1030 16.74 3.17 27.26
#